data_AF-A0A4C2EAF9-F1
#
_entry.id   AF-A0A4C2EAF9-F1
#
_cell.length_a   1.000
_cell.length_b   1.000
_cell.length_c   1.000
_cell.angle_alpha   90.00
_cell.angle_beta   90.00
_cell.angle_gamma   90.00
#
_symmetry.space_group_name_H-M   'P 1'
#
loop_
_entity.id
_entity.type
_entity.pdbx_description
1 polymer ?
#
loop_
_entity_poly.entity_id
_entity_poly.type
_entity_poly.pdbx_seq_one_letter_code
_entity_poly.pdbx_strand_id
1 'polypeptide(L)'
;MDSSIYSHAFDLWSKADLAGLQKRLDKDVIAIKDKETQSLESRKQLATETKKFKKLESEEKLGNINRIIKQYQQEIDNLTQRSKFSEVVLLEIYAKLSEAPDPKPLLQHSLEKLSKVDDSKELKEKVDTLEDKLAKYADYENLKSRLLDLEQKSAVTTAKRLSAKEQEVNSTWNERQRNWNQRETDLSKQLESLTSSNKALESKISKQVEFGGDDDDEENKVDIAVESKNYTDSSEYNLLAQELESSHSRVLQLEKRNEELNGLLAKATSTAEQESQWQSKETKIKYLESENALLSASSERERSSQAKLQAELEERLRSLQAEATYYKSEISNIRMKLDNYADYNKLKEELSALKRIEFGADDENNEPSGDNSNTHDKVESSLISANRKLQANLADLRVKCSNYEKTVNNLETNLNHLQNKATELEQLNNKLELDLEKIEEVDANFNDSNSMISGMTRQVKSRTVSQNPGNGKLSPTTSIVGIPEEGEVSSTTNNSTILPIITKQRDRFRNKNVELEKQLRQSGVERNKLKTEIAKLKTDNNKLYERIRYLTSYNQTSANDMTNVSSSGASSLVDAEAQYSRSYEDSLNPLNSFKKKEMEYYRKNKLSVWEKLFSSFAKVILANKKTRMAFLLYCVGSHALVFMMSIYVINLSSKTNPGFGMMQPPTQPAVAPANLMANGGAALGNPAVGAGAGAGAKVGAGAGMGDGMARDVQI
;
A
#
# COMPACT_ATOMS: atom_id res chain seq x y z
N MET A 1 -8.27 41.52 -5.51
CA MET A 1 -7.11 42.34 -5.12
C MET A 1 -6.38 41.80 -3.88
N ASP A 2 -6.90 40.76 -3.20
CA ASP A 2 -6.39 40.39 -1.86
C ASP A 2 -5.10 39.57 -1.86
N SER A 3 -4.78 38.86 -2.94
CA SER A 3 -3.58 38.02 -3.03
C SER A 3 -2.27 38.80 -2.86
N SER A 4 -2.24 40.07 -3.26
CA SER A 4 -1.07 40.95 -3.05
C SER A 4 -0.85 41.26 -1.57
N ILE A 5 -1.92 41.40 -0.78
CA ILE A 5 -1.84 41.66 0.66
C ILE A 5 -1.40 40.40 1.39
N TYR A 6 -1.89 39.22 0.98
CA TYR A 6 -1.40 37.93 1.50
C TYR A 6 0.07 37.69 1.18
N SER A 7 0.50 37.97 -0.05
CA SER A 7 1.89 37.81 -0.46
C SER A 7 2.81 38.78 0.29
N HIS A 8 2.41 40.04 0.43
CA HIS A 8 3.19 41.02 1.17
C HIS A 8 3.25 40.69 2.67
N ALA A 9 2.13 40.29 3.28
CA ALA A 9 2.11 39.86 4.68
C ALA A 9 2.96 38.60 4.88
N PHE A 10 2.88 37.64 3.96
CA PHE A 10 3.71 36.44 3.98
C PHE A 10 5.21 36.78 3.88
N ASP A 11 5.59 37.68 2.97
CA ASP A 11 6.99 38.12 2.84
C ASP A 11 7.48 38.85 4.10
N LEU A 12 6.63 39.65 4.75
CA LEU A 12 6.97 40.32 6.01
C LEU A 12 7.12 39.32 7.17
N TRP A 13 6.18 38.38 7.32
CA TRP A 13 6.26 37.33 8.35
C TRP A 13 7.41 36.34 8.09
N SER A 14 7.75 36.09 6.82
CA SER A 14 8.91 35.30 6.44
C SER A 14 10.22 36.02 6.77
N LYS A 15 10.31 37.33 6.52
CA LYS A 15 11.47 38.16 6.91
C LYS A 15 11.60 38.33 8.43
N ALA A 16 10.48 38.38 9.15
CA ALA A 16 10.47 38.44 10.60
C ALA A 16 11.02 37.16 11.25
N ASP A 17 10.97 36.02 10.53
CA ASP A 17 11.46 34.69 10.94
C ASP A 17 11.18 34.41 12.42
N LEU A 18 9.92 34.19 12.76
CA LEU A 18 9.52 34.03 14.17
C LEU A 18 10.22 32.86 14.84
N ALA A 19 10.50 31.79 14.10
CA ALA A 19 11.22 30.65 14.63
C ALA A 19 12.67 31.02 15.00
N GLY A 20 13.34 31.78 14.15
CA GLY A 20 14.66 32.33 14.44
C GLY A 20 14.64 33.36 15.56
N LEU A 21 13.65 34.26 15.56
CA LEU A 21 13.47 35.28 16.60
C LEU A 21 13.19 34.67 17.96
N GLN A 22 12.35 33.63 18.03
CA GLN A 22 12.05 32.90 19.26
C GLN A 22 13.32 32.22 19.81
N LYS A 23 14.09 31.53 18.97
CA LYS A 23 15.37 30.91 19.40
C LYS A 23 16.38 31.94 19.89
N ARG A 24 16.44 33.11 19.24
CA ARG A 24 17.32 34.21 19.64
C ARG A 24 16.87 34.80 20.96
N LEU A 25 15.58 35.06 21.11
CA LEU A 25 14.98 35.54 22.36
C LEU A 25 15.23 34.54 23.51
N ASP A 26 15.05 33.24 23.29
CA ASP A 26 15.32 32.22 24.31
C ASP A 26 16.79 32.30 24.78
N LYS A 27 17.73 32.43 23.84
CA LYS A 27 19.16 32.60 24.15
C LYS A 27 19.44 33.91 24.90
N ASP A 28 18.84 35.01 24.46
CA ASP A 28 19.06 36.33 25.06
C ASP A 28 18.43 36.41 26.46
N VAL A 29 17.28 35.78 26.70
CA VAL A 29 16.63 35.66 28.01
C VAL A 29 17.50 34.85 28.97
N ILE A 30 18.08 33.74 28.52
CA ILE A 30 19.04 32.97 29.33
C ILE A 30 20.24 33.85 29.68
N ALA A 31 20.81 34.58 28.72
CA ALA A 31 21.93 35.48 28.97
C ALA A 31 21.59 36.64 29.92
N ILE A 32 20.35 37.18 29.86
CA ILE A 32 19.85 38.15 30.84
C ILE A 32 19.80 37.51 32.23
N LYS A 33 19.32 36.27 32.33
CA LYS A 33 19.23 35.55 33.60
C LYS A 33 20.60 35.25 34.20
N ASP A 34 21.57 34.89 33.38
CA ASP A 34 22.96 34.67 33.81
C ASP A 34 23.62 35.97 34.30
N LYS A 35 23.35 37.10 33.64
CA LYS A 35 23.82 38.41 34.13
C LYS A 35 23.10 38.83 35.41
N GLU A 36 21.86 38.40 35.62
CA GLU A 36 21.13 38.61 36.88
C GLU A 36 21.78 37.83 38.02
N THR A 37 22.05 36.54 37.83
CA THR A 37 22.70 35.69 38.85
C THR A 37 24.12 36.16 39.14
N GLN A 38 24.89 36.53 38.11
CA GLN A 38 26.23 37.08 38.27
C GLN A 38 26.24 38.37 39.09
N SER A 39 25.30 39.29 38.86
CA SER A 39 25.16 40.53 39.65
C SER A 39 24.73 40.26 41.10
N LEU A 40 23.89 39.24 41.34
CA LEU A 40 23.53 38.85 42.70
C LEU A 40 24.73 38.27 43.46
N GLU A 41 25.56 37.48 42.78
CA GLU A 41 26.76 36.89 43.36
C GLU A 41 27.85 37.93 43.61
N SER A 42 28.12 38.82 42.64
CA SER A 42 29.08 39.92 42.81
C SER A 42 28.62 40.90 43.89
N ARG A 43 27.32 41.20 44.01
CA ARG A 43 26.77 41.98 45.13
C ARG A 43 27.01 41.30 46.47
N LYS A 44 26.86 39.96 46.55
CA LYS A 44 27.13 39.19 47.78
C LYS A 44 28.61 39.20 48.12
N GLN A 45 29.50 39.04 47.15
CA GLN A 45 30.96 39.13 47.31
C GLN A 45 31.39 40.53 47.73
N LEU A 46 30.83 41.58 47.13
CA LEU A 46 31.09 42.96 47.52
C LEU A 46 30.65 43.22 48.96
N ALA A 47 29.48 42.71 49.37
CA ALA A 47 29.02 42.84 50.75
C ALA A 47 29.93 42.13 51.76
N THR A 48 30.53 40.99 51.42
CA THR A 48 31.49 40.30 52.29
C THR A 48 32.85 41.01 52.33
N GLU A 49 33.35 41.49 51.20
CA GLU A 49 34.59 42.28 51.13
C GLU A 49 34.46 43.62 51.85
N THR A 50 33.31 44.31 51.74
CA THR A 50 33.03 45.54 52.51
C THR A 50 32.97 45.25 54.01
N LYS A 51 32.41 44.10 54.44
CA LYS A 51 32.43 43.68 55.85
C LYS A 51 33.83 43.37 56.35
N LYS A 52 34.68 42.72 55.53
CA LYS A 52 36.10 42.47 55.86
C LYS A 52 36.89 43.77 55.94
N PHE A 53 36.71 44.66 54.97
CA PHE A 53 37.34 45.98 54.94
C PHE A 53 37.05 46.80 56.21
N LYS A 54 35.80 46.76 56.69
CA LYS A 54 35.40 47.45 57.93
C LYS A 54 36.16 46.93 59.17
N LYS A 55 36.55 45.65 59.19
CA LYS A 55 37.23 44.97 60.31
C LYS A 55 38.76 45.14 60.35
N LEU A 56 39.40 45.65 59.29
CA LEU A 56 40.85 45.84 59.21
C LEU A 56 41.35 47.00 60.12
N GLU A 57 42.65 47.02 60.46
CA GLU A 57 43.32 48.10 61.22
C GLU A 57 43.44 49.39 60.36
N SER A 58 43.66 50.56 60.97
CA SER A 58 43.63 51.86 60.27
C SER A 58 44.67 52.02 59.15
N GLU A 59 45.84 51.42 59.28
CA GLU A 59 46.93 51.48 58.29
C GLU A 59 46.65 50.56 57.08
N GLU A 60 46.12 49.35 57.33
CA GLU A 60 45.72 48.40 56.29
C GLU A 60 44.43 48.82 55.54
N LYS A 61 43.57 49.60 56.19
CA LYS A 61 42.39 50.22 55.56
C LYS A 61 42.77 51.21 54.47
N LEU A 62 43.82 52.01 54.67
CA LEU A 62 44.26 52.98 53.66
C LEU A 62 44.78 52.29 52.40
N GLY A 63 45.50 51.15 52.55
CA GLY A 63 45.99 50.35 51.43
C GLY A 63 44.89 49.64 50.63
N ASN A 64 43.80 49.22 51.29
CA ASN A 64 42.71 48.47 50.64
C ASN A 64 41.54 49.34 50.12
N ILE A 65 41.54 50.65 50.38
CA ILE A 65 40.41 51.55 50.01
C ILE A 65 40.25 51.66 48.48
N ASN A 66 41.36 51.72 47.75
CA ASN A 66 41.34 51.78 46.29
C ASN A 66 40.82 50.47 45.67
N ARG A 67 41.06 49.34 46.34
CA ARG A 67 40.56 48.02 45.91
C ARG A 67 39.04 47.94 46.06
N ILE A 68 38.49 48.35 47.21
CA ILE A 68 37.05 48.29 47.42
C ILE A 68 36.29 49.27 46.51
N ILE A 69 36.82 50.48 46.30
CA ILE A 69 36.24 51.47 45.37
C ILE A 69 36.19 50.91 43.95
N LYS A 70 37.28 50.27 43.49
CA LYS A 70 37.29 49.61 42.17
C LYS A 70 36.27 48.48 42.06
N GLN A 71 36.06 47.70 43.12
CA GLN A 71 35.02 46.65 43.13
C GLN A 71 33.60 47.24 43.08
N TYR A 72 33.31 48.34 43.78
CA TYR A 72 32.04 49.06 43.67
C TYR A 72 31.83 49.65 42.27
N GLN A 73 32.86 50.24 41.67
CA GLN A 73 32.81 50.76 40.31
C GLN A 73 32.51 49.65 39.29
N GLN A 74 33.20 48.52 39.41
CA GLN A 74 32.96 47.35 38.57
C GLN A 74 31.52 46.82 38.69
N GLU A 75 30.93 46.83 39.89
CA GLU A 75 29.53 46.42 40.08
C GLU A 75 28.53 47.39 39.41
N ILE A 76 28.78 48.69 39.51
CA ILE A 76 27.96 49.71 38.84
C ILE A 76 28.05 49.57 37.30
N ASP A 77 29.25 49.33 36.79
CA ASP A 77 29.48 49.10 35.36
C ASP A 77 28.78 47.83 34.87
N ASN A 78 28.88 46.72 35.63
CA ASN A 78 28.19 45.47 35.33
C ASN A 78 26.67 45.63 35.34
N LEU A 79 26.11 46.36 36.32
CA LEU A 79 24.68 46.62 36.40
C LEU A 79 24.19 47.47 35.22
N THR A 80 24.97 48.49 34.86
CA THR A 80 24.68 49.35 33.70
C THR A 80 24.73 48.56 32.40
N GLN A 81 25.72 47.66 32.24
CA GLN A 81 25.82 46.76 31.09
C GLN A 81 24.64 45.78 31.02
N ARG A 82 24.15 45.28 32.16
CA ARG A 82 22.96 44.42 32.21
C ARG A 82 21.72 45.17 31.74
N SER A 83 21.47 46.38 32.26
CA SER A 83 20.30 47.20 31.85
C SER A 83 20.33 47.50 30.35
N LYS A 84 21.48 47.98 29.85
CA LYS A 84 21.67 48.26 28.41
C LYS A 84 21.44 47.01 27.55
N PHE A 85 21.92 45.86 27.99
CA PHE A 85 21.73 44.61 27.26
C PHE A 85 20.25 44.23 27.17
N SER A 86 19.52 44.28 28.29
CA SER A 86 18.08 43.98 28.30
C SER A 86 17.26 44.98 27.47
N GLU A 87 17.60 46.26 27.51
CA GLU A 87 16.94 47.31 26.72
C GLU A 87 17.16 47.12 25.21
N VAL A 88 18.40 46.80 24.80
CA VAL A 88 18.73 46.56 23.38
C VAL A 88 17.98 45.35 22.84
N VAL A 89 17.93 44.24 23.60
CA VAL A 89 17.20 43.02 23.20
C VAL A 89 15.70 43.32 23.04
N LEU A 90 15.10 44.05 24.00
CA LEU A 90 13.69 44.42 23.94
C LEU A 90 13.36 45.30 22.72
N LEU A 91 14.21 46.29 22.44
CA LEU A 91 14.03 47.17 21.28
C LEU A 91 14.18 46.43 19.95
N GLU A 92 15.11 45.48 19.85
CA GLU A 92 15.28 44.66 18.64
C GLU A 92 14.03 43.81 18.37
N ILE A 93 13.44 43.20 19.40
CA ILE A 93 12.22 42.40 19.28
C ILE A 93 11.03 43.27 18.90
N TYR A 94 10.88 44.42 19.56
CA TYR A 94 9.81 45.37 19.27
C TYR A 94 9.87 45.90 17.83
N ALA A 95 11.07 46.19 17.32
CA ALA A 95 11.25 46.63 15.93
C ALA A 95 10.74 45.57 14.93
N LYS A 96 11.08 44.30 15.14
CA LYS A 96 10.64 43.21 14.25
C LYS A 96 9.15 42.88 14.36
N LEU A 97 8.58 43.01 15.56
CA LEU A 97 7.16 42.72 15.79
C LEU A 97 6.24 43.88 15.38
N SER A 98 6.72 45.13 15.45
CA SER A 98 5.95 46.32 15.03
C SER A 98 5.85 46.48 13.52
N GLU A 99 6.82 45.97 12.76
CA GLU A 99 6.80 45.98 11.29
C GLU A 99 5.90 44.86 10.70
N ALA A 100 5.54 43.85 11.50
CA ALA A 100 4.71 42.74 11.06
C ALA A 100 3.20 43.04 11.22
N PRO A 101 2.37 42.87 10.17
CA PRO A 101 0.93 43.12 10.24
C PRO A 101 0.21 42.01 11.03
N ASP A 102 -0.81 42.35 11.82
CA ASP A 102 -1.59 41.40 12.65
C ASP A 102 -2.03 40.15 11.85
N PRO A 103 -1.65 38.93 12.29
CA PRO A 103 -1.98 37.70 11.56
C PRO A 103 -3.45 37.27 11.72
N LYS A 104 -4.17 37.76 12.73
CA LYS A 104 -5.55 37.37 13.02
C LYS A 104 -6.53 37.62 11.84
N PRO A 105 -6.61 38.83 11.24
CA PRO A 105 -7.51 39.07 10.11
C PRO A 105 -7.12 38.24 8.86
N LEU A 106 -5.83 38.01 8.64
CA LEU A 106 -5.34 37.17 7.54
C LEU A 106 -5.81 35.72 7.70
N LEU A 107 -5.72 35.17 8.91
CA LEU A 107 -6.17 33.82 9.23
C LEU A 107 -7.69 33.68 9.14
N GLN A 108 -8.46 34.66 9.62
CA GLN A 108 -9.92 34.66 9.53
C GLN A 108 -10.41 34.61 8.07
N HIS A 109 -9.84 35.44 7.20
CA HIS A 109 -10.22 35.41 5.79
C HIS A 109 -9.69 34.17 5.05
N SER A 110 -8.56 33.58 5.49
CA SER A 110 -8.13 32.28 4.96
C SER A 110 -9.09 31.14 5.34
N LEU A 111 -9.65 31.18 6.56
CA LEU A 111 -10.67 30.25 7.03
C LEU A 111 -11.98 30.43 6.26
N GLU A 112 -12.40 31.66 6.01
CA GLU A 112 -13.57 31.98 5.18
C GLU A 112 -13.37 31.55 3.72
N LYS A 113 -12.16 31.66 3.17
CA LYS A 113 -11.84 31.12 1.85
C LYS A 113 -11.90 29.60 1.82
N LEU A 114 -11.44 28.93 2.88
CA LEU A 114 -11.50 27.48 2.98
C LEU A 114 -12.96 26.99 3.04
N SER A 115 -13.84 27.66 3.79
CA SER A 115 -15.27 27.31 3.78
C SER A 115 -15.91 27.54 2.41
N LYS A 116 -15.55 28.62 1.71
CA LYS A 116 -16.00 28.89 0.34
C LYS A 116 -15.54 27.84 -0.68
N VAL A 117 -14.43 27.12 -0.42
CA VAL A 117 -13.98 26.02 -1.29
C VAL A 117 -14.91 24.82 -1.17
N ASP A 118 -15.42 24.52 0.03
CA ASP A 118 -16.39 23.45 0.22
C ASP A 118 -17.75 23.82 -0.40
N ASP A 119 -18.19 25.07 -0.25
CA ASP A 119 -19.37 25.58 -0.97
C ASP A 119 -19.18 25.47 -2.50
N SER A 120 -17.98 25.74 -3.02
CA SER A 120 -17.66 25.59 -4.44
C SER A 120 -17.71 24.15 -4.93
N LYS A 121 -17.43 23.15 -4.08
CA LYS A 121 -17.58 21.73 -4.44
C LYS A 121 -19.05 21.35 -4.54
N GLU A 122 -19.86 21.75 -3.56
CA GLU A 122 -21.32 21.54 -3.63
C GLU A 122 -21.94 22.23 -4.84
N LEU A 123 -21.47 23.44 -5.16
CA LEU A 123 -21.95 24.19 -6.32
C LEU A 123 -21.58 23.47 -7.63
N LYS A 124 -20.37 22.90 -7.72
CA LYS A 124 -19.96 22.09 -8.87
C LYS A 124 -20.81 20.83 -9.01
N GLU A 125 -21.11 20.13 -7.93
CA GLU A 125 -22.00 18.95 -7.97
C GLU A 125 -23.42 19.34 -8.41
N LYS A 126 -23.93 20.47 -7.92
CA LYS A 126 -25.23 21.01 -8.37
C LYS A 126 -25.19 21.41 -9.85
N VAL A 127 -24.09 21.98 -10.34
CA VAL A 127 -23.92 22.30 -11.77
C VAL A 127 -23.89 21.03 -12.60
N ASP A 128 -23.11 20.01 -12.23
CA ASP A 128 -23.05 18.73 -12.94
C ASP A 128 -24.42 18.05 -13.00
N THR A 129 -25.17 18.04 -11.89
CA THR A 129 -26.53 17.46 -11.87
C THR A 129 -27.54 18.26 -12.70
N LEU A 130 -27.38 19.59 -12.79
CA LEU A 130 -28.22 20.44 -13.64
C LEU A 130 -27.85 20.28 -15.12
N GLU A 131 -26.57 20.16 -15.45
CA GLU A 131 -26.09 19.85 -16.80
C GLU A 131 -26.63 18.49 -17.27
N ASP A 132 -26.57 17.46 -16.42
CA ASP A 132 -27.15 16.14 -16.70
C ASP A 132 -28.67 16.19 -16.95
N LYS A 133 -29.39 17.03 -16.19
CA LYS A 133 -30.82 17.25 -16.41
C LYS A 133 -31.06 17.97 -17.73
N LEU A 134 -30.29 19.01 -18.02
CA LEU A 134 -30.43 19.81 -19.25
C LEU A 134 -30.13 18.97 -20.49
N ALA A 135 -29.11 18.10 -20.44
CA ALA A 135 -28.82 17.13 -21.49
C ALA A 135 -29.99 16.17 -21.72
N LYS A 136 -30.60 15.63 -20.65
CA LYS A 136 -31.80 14.77 -20.75
C LYS A 136 -33.00 15.51 -21.35
N TYR A 137 -33.18 16.79 -21.03
CA TYR A 137 -34.24 17.60 -21.62
C TYR A 137 -33.99 17.89 -23.11
N ALA A 138 -32.74 18.14 -23.51
CA ALA A 138 -32.38 18.31 -24.91
C ALA A 138 -32.64 17.03 -25.73
N ASP A 139 -32.29 15.86 -25.18
CA ASP A 139 -32.60 14.56 -25.79
C ASP A 139 -34.11 14.33 -25.91
N TYR A 140 -34.90 14.76 -24.92
CA TYR A 140 -36.36 14.65 -24.94
C TYR A 140 -37.00 15.51 -26.03
N GLU A 141 -36.58 16.77 -26.20
CA GLU A 141 -37.09 17.63 -27.28
C GLU A 141 -36.70 17.09 -28.66
N ASN A 142 -35.48 16.56 -28.81
CA ASN A 142 -35.06 15.89 -30.04
C ASN A 142 -35.91 14.65 -30.34
N LEU A 143 -36.21 13.84 -29.32
CA LEU A 143 -37.07 12.66 -29.46
C LEU A 143 -38.50 13.04 -29.83
N LYS A 144 -39.05 14.11 -29.22
CA LYS A 144 -40.38 14.64 -29.50
C LYS A 144 -40.49 15.20 -30.92
N SER A 145 -39.50 15.97 -31.36
CA SER A 145 -39.40 16.48 -32.73
C SER A 145 -39.37 15.33 -33.74
N ARG A 146 -38.58 14.29 -33.44
CA ARG A 146 -38.47 13.09 -34.29
C ARG A 146 -39.76 12.28 -34.34
N LEU A 147 -40.47 12.15 -33.22
CA LEU A 147 -41.77 11.49 -33.16
C LEU A 147 -42.80 12.24 -34.02
N LEU A 148 -42.85 13.56 -33.91
CA LEU A 148 -43.77 14.40 -34.68
C LEU A 148 -43.49 14.32 -36.18
N ASP A 149 -42.21 14.36 -36.59
CA ASP A 149 -41.80 14.22 -37.99
C ASP A 149 -42.14 12.81 -38.54
N LEU A 150 -41.96 11.75 -37.74
CA LEU A 150 -42.38 10.40 -38.11
C LEU A 150 -43.90 10.28 -38.27
N GLU A 151 -44.67 10.86 -37.35
CA GLU A 151 -46.14 10.86 -37.39
C GLU A 151 -46.64 11.62 -38.63
N GLN A 152 -46.13 12.83 -38.87
CA GLN A 152 -46.48 13.64 -40.05
C GLN A 152 -46.11 12.94 -41.35
N LYS A 153 -44.91 12.34 -41.44
CA LYS A 153 -44.50 11.58 -42.63
C LYS A 153 -45.36 10.33 -42.82
N SER A 154 -45.73 9.63 -41.76
CA SER A 154 -46.63 8.49 -41.84
C SER A 154 -48.00 8.90 -42.40
N ALA A 155 -48.56 10.02 -41.91
CA ALA A 155 -49.83 10.57 -42.37
C ALA A 155 -49.78 11.02 -43.84
N VAL A 156 -48.69 11.66 -44.27
CA VAL A 156 -48.50 12.04 -45.68
C VAL A 156 -48.38 10.80 -46.57
N THR A 157 -47.69 9.75 -46.12
CA THR A 157 -47.52 8.52 -46.89
C THR A 157 -48.83 7.76 -47.04
N THR A 158 -49.62 7.67 -45.96
CA THR A 158 -50.96 7.04 -46.03
C THR A 158 -51.91 7.86 -46.90
N ALA A 159 -51.90 9.19 -46.82
CA ALA A 159 -52.69 10.06 -47.68
C ALA A 159 -52.32 9.89 -49.18
N LYS A 160 -51.02 9.84 -49.51
CA LYS A 160 -50.56 9.57 -50.87
C LYS A 160 -51.00 8.19 -51.37
N ARG A 161 -50.90 7.15 -50.53
CA ARG A 161 -51.34 5.79 -50.88
C ARG A 161 -52.85 5.71 -51.09
N LEU A 162 -53.63 6.42 -50.26
CA LEU A 162 -55.09 6.52 -50.40
C LEU A 162 -55.45 7.19 -51.73
N SER A 163 -54.83 8.35 -52.02
CA SER A 163 -55.05 9.09 -53.27
C SER A 163 -54.66 8.28 -54.51
N ALA A 164 -53.54 7.54 -54.47
CA ALA A 164 -53.15 6.65 -55.55
C ALA A 164 -54.17 5.52 -55.77
N LYS A 165 -54.71 4.93 -54.69
CA LYS A 165 -55.76 3.91 -54.78
C LYS A 165 -57.09 4.47 -55.29
N GLU A 166 -57.45 5.68 -54.87
CA GLU A 166 -58.62 6.39 -55.37
C GLU A 166 -58.50 6.66 -56.88
N GLN A 167 -57.32 7.11 -57.35
CA GLN A 167 -57.07 7.32 -58.76
C GLN A 167 -57.10 6.02 -59.58
N GLU A 168 -56.53 4.93 -59.06
CA GLU A 168 -56.59 3.60 -59.68
C GLU A 168 -58.06 3.15 -59.83
N VAL A 169 -58.84 3.18 -58.75
CA VAL A 169 -60.27 2.84 -58.79
C VAL A 169 -61.02 3.72 -59.79
N ASN A 170 -60.80 5.03 -59.76
CA ASN A 170 -61.47 5.95 -60.67
C ASN A 170 -61.08 5.70 -62.14
N SER A 171 -59.82 5.35 -62.42
CA SER A 171 -59.39 4.97 -63.77
C SER A 171 -60.07 3.69 -64.26
N THR A 172 -60.14 2.64 -63.42
CA THR A 172 -60.84 1.40 -63.76
C THR A 172 -62.34 1.61 -63.96
N TRP A 173 -62.95 2.49 -63.16
CA TRP A 173 -64.35 2.86 -63.32
C TRP A 173 -64.61 3.61 -64.62
N ASN A 174 -63.76 4.58 -64.96
CA ASN A 174 -63.84 5.32 -66.22
C ASN A 174 -63.63 4.42 -67.44
N GLU A 175 -62.68 3.49 -67.38
CA GLU A 175 -62.46 2.48 -68.42
C GLU A 175 -63.71 1.60 -68.62
N ARG A 176 -64.30 1.14 -67.50
CA ARG A 176 -65.52 0.34 -67.50
C ARG A 176 -66.71 1.13 -68.05
N GLN A 177 -66.84 2.39 -67.67
CA GLN A 177 -67.86 3.30 -68.21
C GLN A 177 -67.73 3.47 -69.72
N ARG A 178 -66.49 3.65 -70.24
CA ARG A 178 -66.24 3.73 -71.69
C ARG A 178 -66.63 2.44 -72.40
N ASN A 179 -66.27 1.29 -71.85
CA ASN A 179 -66.65 -0.01 -72.41
C ASN A 179 -68.16 -0.23 -72.44
N TRP A 180 -68.87 0.17 -71.37
CA TRP A 180 -70.34 0.12 -71.34
C TRP A 180 -70.95 1.05 -72.38
N ASN A 181 -70.49 2.31 -72.46
CA ASN A 181 -70.97 3.26 -73.46
C ASN A 181 -70.69 2.76 -74.89
N GLN A 182 -69.52 2.17 -75.15
CA GLN A 182 -69.20 1.60 -76.46
C GLN A 182 -70.12 0.43 -76.79
N ARG A 183 -70.36 -0.49 -75.84
CA ARG A 183 -71.29 -1.61 -76.00
C ARG A 183 -72.72 -1.11 -76.24
N GLU A 184 -73.14 -0.05 -75.54
CA GLU A 184 -74.42 0.61 -75.77
C GLU A 184 -74.50 1.15 -77.19
N THR A 185 -73.47 1.88 -77.66
CA THR A 185 -73.46 2.39 -79.05
C THR A 185 -73.48 1.28 -80.09
N ASP A 186 -72.79 0.16 -79.85
CA ASP A 186 -72.77 -0.97 -80.79
C ASP A 186 -74.11 -1.70 -80.80
N LEU A 187 -74.75 -1.89 -79.63
CA LEU A 187 -76.12 -2.40 -79.55
C LEU A 187 -77.11 -1.44 -80.22
N SER A 188 -76.95 -0.13 -80.05
CA SER A 188 -77.77 0.88 -80.75
C SER A 188 -77.60 0.80 -82.26
N LYS A 189 -76.36 0.66 -82.78
CA LYS A 189 -76.10 0.46 -84.21
C LYS A 189 -76.70 -0.85 -84.73
N GLN A 190 -76.63 -1.94 -83.96
CA GLN A 190 -77.27 -3.20 -84.33
C GLN A 190 -78.79 -3.05 -84.38
N LEU A 191 -79.39 -2.34 -83.41
CA LEU A 191 -80.82 -2.07 -83.39
C LEU A 191 -81.23 -1.14 -84.55
N GLU A 192 -80.43 -0.14 -84.90
CA GLU A 192 -80.63 0.72 -86.07
C GLU A 192 -80.49 -0.06 -87.39
N SER A 193 -79.53 -0.98 -87.48
CA SER A 193 -79.37 -1.88 -88.62
C SER A 193 -80.55 -2.85 -88.75
N LEU A 194 -81.07 -3.39 -87.65
CA LEU A 194 -82.23 -4.28 -87.64
C LEU A 194 -83.54 -3.53 -87.91
N THR A 195 -83.67 -2.30 -87.43
CA THR A 195 -84.85 -1.47 -87.73
C THR A 195 -84.84 -0.97 -89.17
N SER A 196 -83.69 -0.60 -89.73
CA SER A 196 -83.57 -0.26 -91.15
C SER A 196 -83.77 -1.48 -92.06
N SER A 197 -83.29 -2.66 -91.68
CA SER A 197 -83.58 -3.90 -92.42
C SER A 197 -85.06 -4.28 -92.33
N ASN A 198 -85.69 -4.18 -91.15
CA ASN A 198 -87.14 -4.37 -91.01
C ASN A 198 -87.93 -3.35 -91.84
N LYS A 199 -87.55 -2.07 -91.83
CA LYS A 199 -88.19 -1.05 -92.68
C LYS A 199 -87.99 -1.34 -94.17
N ALA A 200 -86.83 -1.84 -94.56
CA ALA A 200 -86.58 -2.28 -95.93
C ALA A 200 -87.44 -3.51 -96.28
N LEU A 201 -87.57 -4.48 -95.37
CA LEU A 201 -88.45 -5.64 -95.52
C LEU A 201 -89.93 -5.23 -95.56
N GLU A 202 -90.40 -4.32 -94.71
CA GLU A 202 -91.73 -3.74 -94.77
C GLU A 202 -91.97 -3.02 -96.10
N SER A 203 -90.97 -2.28 -96.62
CA SER A 203 -91.08 -1.67 -97.95
C SER A 203 -91.11 -2.71 -99.08
N LYS A 204 -90.39 -3.84 -98.93
CA LYS A 204 -90.42 -4.96 -99.89
C LYS A 204 -91.74 -5.72 -99.80
N ILE A 205 -92.26 -5.96 -98.62
CA ILE A 205 -93.59 -6.56 -98.38
C ILE A 205 -94.66 -5.63 -98.91
N SER A 206 -94.59 -4.32 -98.65
CA SER A 206 -95.52 -3.34 -99.24
C SER A 206 -95.45 -3.36 -100.77
N LYS A 207 -94.25 -3.44 -101.36
CA LYS A 207 -94.08 -3.58 -102.82
C LYS A 207 -94.56 -4.94 -103.36
N GLN A 208 -94.42 -6.02 -102.60
CA GLN A 208 -94.87 -7.36 -102.97
C GLN A 208 -96.39 -7.50 -102.83
N VAL A 209 -96.99 -6.85 -101.84
CA VAL A 209 -98.44 -6.71 -101.67
C VAL A 209 -99.03 -5.77 -102.72
N GLU A 210 -98.27 -4.79 -103.24
CA GLU A 210 -98.69 -3.89 -104.32
C GLU A 210 -98.45 -4.47 -105.74
N PHE A 211 -97.74 -5.60 -105.90
CA PHE A 211 -97.37 -6.15 -107.23
C PHE A 211 -97.53 -7.68 -107.46
N GLY A 212 -98.12 -8.49 -106.58
CA GLY A 212 -98.15 -9.94 -106.89
C GLY A 212 -99.19 -10.77 -106.17
N GLY A 213 -100.38 -10.85 -106.76
CA GLY A 213 -101.15 -12.10 -106.78
C GLY A 213 -100.72 -12.94 -107.98
N ASP A 214 -100.77 -14.27 -107.82
CA ASP A 214 -100.49 -15.35 -108.78
C ASP A 214 -99.07 -15.39 -109.38
N ASP A 215 -98.32 -16.46 -109.08
CA ASP A 215 -98.36 -17.66 -109.92
C ASP A 215 -97.52 -18.80 -109.34
N ASP A 216 -98.01 -20.00 -109.64
CA ASP A 216 -97.57 -21.34 -109.24
C ASP A 216 -96.24 -21.80 -109.87
N ASP A 217 -95.68 -22.85 -109.25
CA ASP A 217 -94.97 -24.00 -109.83
C ASP A 217 -93.90 -23.78 -110.92
N GLU A 218 -92.65 -24.15 -110.63
CA GLU A 218 -92.00 -25.32 -111.27
C GLU A 218 -90.50 -25.46 -110.91
N GLU A 219 -90.01 -26.67 -111.17
CA GLU A 219 -88.60 -27.09 -111.32
C GLU A 219 -87.89 -27.80 -110.15
N ASN A 220 -88.45 -28.97 -109.89
CA ASN A 220 -87.76 -30.17 -109.45
C ASN A 220 -86.82 -30.71 -110.57
N LYS A 221 -85.61 -30.14 -110.75
CA LYS A 221 -84.57 -30.70 -111.65
C LYS A 221 -83.13 -30.22 -111.40
N VAL A 222 -82.77 -29.97 -110.14
CA VAL A 222 -81.47 -29.36 -109.77
C VAL A 222 -80.66 -30.19 -108.76
N ASP A 223 -81.18 -31.32 -108.28
CA ASP A 223 -80.63 -31.99 -107.09
C ASP A 223 -79.22 -32.59 -107.26
N ILE A 224 -78.82 -33.12 -108.41
CA ILE A 224 -77.52 -33.84 -108.52
C ILE A 224 -76.32 -32.87 -108.68
N ALA A 225 -76.52 -31.69 -109.25
CA ALA A 225 -75.48 -30.66 -109.37
C ALA A 225 -75.38 -29.78 -108.12
N VAL A 226 -76.50 -29.54 -107.42
CA VAL A 226 -76.53 -28.81 -106.16
C VAL A 226 -75.98 -29.64 -105.01
N GLU A 227 -76.12 -30.96 -105.01
CA GLU A 227 -75.56 -31.80 -103.94
C GLU A 227 -74.02 -31.85 -104.00
N SER A 228 -73.42 -31.87 -105.19
CA SER A 228 -71.96 -31.76 -105.35
C SER A 228 -71.42 -30.35 -105.07
N LYS A 229 -72.20 -29.30 -105.38
CA LYS A 229 -71.82 -27.90 -105.14
C LYS A 229 -72.01 -27.49 -103.68
N ASN A 230 -73.04 -28.02 -103.01
CA ASN A 230 -73.21 -27.92 -101.55
C ASN A 230 -72.15 -28.73 -100.80
N TYR A 231 -71.64 -29.84 -101.36
CA TYR A 231 -70.54 -30.58 -100.74
C TYR A 231 -69.22 -29.80 -100.84
N THR A 232 -68.91 -29.23 -102.02
CA THR A 232 -67.71 -28.37 -102.18
C THR A 232 -67.85 -27.10 -101.35
N ASP A 233 -68.98 -26.40 -101.42
CA ASP A 233 -69.23 -25.20 -100.63
C ASP A 233 -69.22 -25.54 -99.13
N SER A 234 -69.87 -26.61 -98.67
CA SER A 234 -69.81 -26.99 -97.24
C SER A 234 -68.41 -27.41 -96.80
N SER A 235 -67.61 -28.03 -97.67
CA SER A 235 -66.22 -28.37 -97.36
C SER A 235 -65.34 -27.12 -97.29
N GLU A 236 -65.55 -26.15 -98.17
CA GLU A 236 -64.88 -24.85 -98.16
C GLU A 236 -65.33 -24.02 -96.95
N TYR A 237 -66.62 -24.01 -96.61
CA TYR A 237 -67.15 -23.38 -95.40
C TYR A 237 -66.62 -24.02 -94.12
N ASN A 238 -66.51 -25.35 -94.07
CA ASN A 238 -65.92 -26.05 -92.92
C ASN A 238 -64.43 -25.75 -92.80
N LEU A 239 -63.69 -25.69 -93.91
CA LEU A 239 -62.28 -25.28 -93.91
C LEU A 239 -62.14 -23.82 -93.45
N LEU A 240 -63.00 -22.91 -93.94
CA LEU A 240 -63.03 -21.51 -93.52
C LEU A 240 -63.41 -21.37 -92.05
N ALA A 241 -64.38 -22.15 -91.57
CA ALA A 241 -64.78 -22.16 -90.16
C ALA A 241 -63.65 -22.67 -89.26
N GLN A 242 -62.95 -23.72 -89.69
CA GLN A 242 -61.80 -24.25 -88.95
C GLN A 242 -60.61 -23.28 -88.97
N GLU A 243 -60.35 -22.60 -90.09
CA GLU A 243 -59.32 -21.57 -90.19
C GLU A 243 -59.69 -20.31 -89.39
N LEU A 244 -60.97 -19.94 -89.35
CA LEU A 244 -61.52 -18.87 -88.52
C LEU A 244 -61.42 -19.23 -87.03
N GLU A 245 -61.75 -20.46 -86.64
CA GLU A 245 -61.63 -20.97 -85.26
C GLU A 245 -60.16 -21.01 -84.82
N SER A 246 -59.26 -21.48 -85.70
CA SER A 246 -57.81 -21.47 -85.45
C SER A 246 -57.26 -20.05 -85.32
N SER A 247 -57.71 -19.14 -86.19
CA SER A 247 -57.38 -17.72 -86.14
C SER A 247 -57.89 -17.08 -84.84
N HIS A 248 -59.14 -17.33 -84.45
CA HIS A 248 -59.71 -16.85 -83.18
C HIS A 248 -58.97 -17.39 -81.96
N SER A 249 -58.62 -18.68 -81.95
CA SER A 249 -57.81 -19.27 -80.86
C SER A 249 -56.43 -18.61 -80.76
N ARG A 250 -55.80 -18.32 -81.92
CA ARG A 250 -54.52 -17.63 -81.98
C ARG A 250 -54.64 -16.17 -81.54
N VAL A 251 -55.70 -15.47 -81.93
CA VAL A 251 -56.00 -14.10 -81.49
C VAL A 251 -56.21 -14.08 -79.98
N LEU A 252 -57.00 -14.99 -79.42
CA LEU A 252 -57.23 -15.09 -77.97
C LEU A 252 -55.93 -15.35 -77.19
N GLN A 253 -55.04 -16.22 -77.70
CA GLN A 253 -53.74 -16.47 -77.07
C GLN A 253 -52.81 -15.26 -77.16
N LEU A 254 -52.82 -14.54 -78.29
CA LEU A 254 -52.05 -13.32 -78.47
C LEU A 254 -52.58 -12.19 -77.59
N GLU A 255 -53.91 -12.06 -77.48
CA GLU A 255 -54.58 -11.12 -76.57
C GLU A 255 -54.20 -11.40 -75.12
N LYS A 256 -54.26 -12.67 -74.69
CA LYS A 256 -53.84 -13.07 -73.34
C LYS A 256 -52.36 -12.76 -73.08
N ARG A 257 -51.47 -13.04 -74.04
CA ARG A 257 -50.04 -12.70 -73.91
C ARG A 257 -49.81 -11.20 -73.91
N ASN A 258 -50.55 -10.44 -74.71
CA ASN A 258 -50.48 -8.98 -74.68
C ASN A 258 -51.00 -8.43 -73.36
N GLU A 259 -52.05 -9.03 -72.78
CA GLU A 259 -52.59 -8.66 -71.48
C GLU A 259 -51.60 -8.98 -70.35
N GLU A 260 -50.96 -10.15 -70.37
CA GLU A 260 -49.90 -10.53 -69.43
C GLU A 260 -48.66 -9.62 -69.55
N LEU A 261 -48.19 -9.37 -70.77
CA LEU A 261 -47.06 -8.47 -71.03
C LEU A 261 -47.41 -7.02 -70.67
N ASN A 262 -48.62 -6.54 -70.94
CA ASN A 262 -49.07 -5.22 -70.51
C ASN A 262 -49.26 -5.16 -68.99
N GLY A 263 -49.67 -6.23 -68.32
CA GLY A 263 -49.74 -6.30 -66.87
C GLY A 263 -48.34 -6.24 -66.23
N LEU A 264 -47.37 -6.96 -66.80
CA LEU A 264 -45.98 -6.90 -66.37
C LEU A 264 -45.32 -5.56 -66.70
N LEU A 265 -45.61 -4.99 -67.87
CA LEU A 265 -45.13 -3.68 -68.27
C LEU A 265 -45.75 -2.61 -67.37
N ALA A 266 -47.06 -2.63 -67.15
CA ALA A 266 -47.74 -1.75 -66.21
C ALA A 266 -47.20 -1.90 -64.79
N LYS A 267 -46.82 -3.11 -64.35
CA LYS A 267 -46.19 -3.31 -63.03
C LYS A 267 -44.74 -2.81 -62.98
N ALA A 268 -43.98 -2.96 -64.06
CA ALA A 268 -42.60 -2.49 -64.17
C ALA A 268 -42.50 -0.97 -64.38
N THR A 269 -43.45 -0.39 -65.11
CA THR A 269 -43.63 1.06 -65.33
C THR A 269 -44.53 1.70 -64.30
N SER A 270 -45.14 0.91 -63.40
CA SER A 270 -45.90 1.42 -62.28
C SER A 270 -44.93 2.17 -61.40
N THR A 271 -45.03 3.49 -61.48
CA THR A 271 -44.36 4.43 -60.60
C THR A 271 -44.61 4.06 -59.14
N ALA A 272 -45.75 3.44 -58.82
CA ALA A 272 -46.08 2.98 -57.47
C ALA A 272 -45.21 1.83 -56.95
N GLU A 273 -44.77 0.89 -57.81
CA GLU A 273 -43.92 -0.23 -57.38
C GLU A 273 -42.46 0.23 -57.17
N GLN A 274 -41.96 1.10 -58.07
CA GLN A 274 -40.65 1.73 -57.89
C GLN A 274 -40.61 2.67 -56.69
N GLU A 275 -41.67 3.45 -56.49
CA GLU A 275 -41.83 4.32 -55.31
C GLU A 275 -41.89 3.49 -54.02
N SER A 276 -42.56 2.34 -54.02
CA SER A 276 -42.58 1.40 -52.88
C SER A 276 -41.18 0.86 -52.54
N GLN A 277 -40.42 0.42 -53.55
CA GLN A 277 -39.03 -0.01 -53.35
C GLN A 277 -38.13 1.13 -52.88
N TRP A 278 -38.33 2.34 -53.42
CA TRP A 278 -37.58 3.52 -53.02
C TRP A 278 -37.88 3.90 -51.57
N GLN A 279 -39.14 3.89 -51.16
CA GLN A 279 -39.55 4.11 -49.77
C GLN A 279 -38.98 3.05 -48.82
N SER A 280 -38.92 1.78 -49.23
CA SER A 280 -38.27 0.73 -48.44
C SER A 280 -36.76 0.99 -48.25
N LYS A 281 -36.06 1.42 -49.30
CA LYS A 281 -34.64 1.79 -49.21
C LYS A 281 -34.44 3.04 -48.37
N GLU A 282 -35.26 4.06 -48.55
CA GLU A 282 -35.22 5.33 -47.82
C GLU A 282 -35.48 5.13 -46.31
N THR A 283 -36.45 4.29 -45.95
CA THR A 283 -36.70 3.93 -44.54
C THR A 283 -35.53 3.15 -43.94
N LYS A 284 -34.90 2.25 -44.71
CA LYS A 284 -33.71 1.54 -44.26
C LYS A 284 -32.51 2.47 -44.09
N ILE A 285 -32.28 3.41 -45.00
CA ILE A 285 -31.23 4.43 -44.90
C ILE A 285 -31.44 5.27 -43.65
N LYS A 286 -32.66 5.79 -43.42
CA LYS A 286 -32.99 6.57 -42.22
C LYS A 286 -32.81 5.78 -40.92
N TYR A 287 -33.15 4.49 -40.93
CA TYR A 287 -32.89 3.62 -39.78
C TYR A 287 -31.39 3.53 -39.50
N LEU A 288 -30.58 3.28 -40.53
CA LEU A 288 -29.11 3.20 -40.38
C LEU A 288 -28.49 4.55 -39.99
N GLU A 289 -28.99 5.67 -40.50
CA GLU A 289 -28.57 7.02 -40.08
C GLU A 289 -28.92 7.29 -38.61
N SER A 290 -30.11 6.85 -38.17
CA SER A 290 -30.53 6.95 -36.77
C SER A 290 -29.66 6.13 -35.84
N GLU A 291 -29.32 4.91 -36.26
CA GLU A 291 -28.47 3.99 -35.54
C GLU A 291 -27.04 4.55 -35.46
N ASN A 292 -26.50 5.07 -36.57
CA ASN A 292 -25.20 5.74 -36.57
C ASN A 292 -25.16 6.99 -35.68
N ALA A 293 -26.23 7.79 -35.68
CA ALA A 293 -26.33 8.95 -34.79
C ALA A 293 -26.35 8.54 -33.31
N LEU A 294 -27.12 7.50 -32.96
CA LEU A 294 -27.17 6.93 -31.61
C LEU A 294 -25.82 6.32 -31.20
N LEU A 295 -25.17 5.57 -32.07
CA LEU A 295 -23.84 5.00 -31.83
C LEU A 295 -22.78 6.10 -31.65
N SER A 296 -22.85 7.17 -32.44
CA SER A 296 -21.93 8.31 -32.32
C SER A 296 -22.15 9.06 -31.01
N ALA A 297 -23.40 9.33 -30.63
CA ALA A 297 -23.73 9.97 -29.35
C ALA A 297 -23.31 9.11 -28.14
N SER A 298 -23.54 7.80 -28.22
CA SER A 298 -23.09 6.84 -27.20
C SER A 298 -21.56 6.81 -27.09
N SER A 299 -20.85 6.76 -28.23
CA SER A 299 -19.39 6.80 -28.24
C SER A 299 -18.83 8.10 -27.68
N GLU A 300 -19.47 9.24 -27.94
CA GLU A 300 -19.03 10.53 -27.42
C GLU A 300 -19.26 10.63 -25.91
N ARG A 301 -20.41 10.12 -25.44
CA ARG A 301 -20.70 10.02 -24.00
C ARG A 301 -19.66 9.15 -23.28
N GLU A 302 -19.31 8.00 -23.85
CA GLU A 302 -18.30 7.11 -23.29
C GLU A 302 -16.91 7.78 -23.29
N ARG A 303 -16.54 8.48 -24.37
CA ARG A 303 -15.30 9.26 -24.43
C ARG A 303 -15.24 10.37 -23.38
N SER A 304 -16.33 11.11 -23.18
CA SER A 304 -16.41 12.15 -22.16
C SER A 304 -16.30 11.57 -20.74
N SER A 305 -16.98 10.45 -20.48
CA SER A 305 -16.87 9.70 -19.22
C SER A 305 -15.42 9.23 -18.97
N GLN A 306 -14.78 8.65 -19.98
CA GLN A 306 -13.38 8.23 -19.90
C GLN A 306 -12.43 9.40 -19.67
N ALA A 307 -12.65 10.54 -20.34
CA ALA A 307 -11.84 11.74 -20.13
C ALA A 307 -11.98 12.30 -18.71
N LYS A 308 -13.19 12.31 -18.14
CA LYS A 308 -13.44 12.69 -16.73
C LYS A 308 -12.72 11.74 -15.77
N LEU A 309 -12.85 10.43 -15.97
CA LEU A 309 -12.16 9.42 -15.15
C LEU A 309 -10.64 9.52 -15.27
N GLN A 310 -10.12 9.78 -16.46
CA GLN A 310 -8.69 9.98 -16.68
C GLN A 310 -8.18 11.22 -15.93
N ALA A 311 -8.93 12.33 -15.98
CA ALA A 311 -8.58 13.54 -15.25
C ALA A 311 -8.58 13.30 -13.72
N GLU A 312 -9.57 12.57 -13.19
CA GLU A 312 -9.63 12.21 -11.76
C GLU A 312 -8.47 11.29 -11.34
N LEU A 313 -8.13 10.31 -12.17
CA LEU A 313 -6.98 9.43 -11.93
C LEU A 313 -5.66 10.19 -11.99
N GLU A 314 -5.49 11.11 -12.93
CA GLU A 314 -4.31 11.98 -13.01
C GLU A 314 -4.19 12.89 -11.78
N GLU A 315 -5.29 13.43 -11.27
CA GLU A 315 -5.31 14.22 -10.02
C GLU A 315 -4.93 13.36 -8.81
N ARG A 316 -5.51 12.16 -8.67
CA ARG A 316 -5.11 11.21 -7.61
C ARG A 316 -3.65 10.79 -7.72
N LEU A 317 -3.13 10.58 -8.93
CA LEU A 317 -1.73 10.24 -9.13
C LEU A 317 -0.83 11.40 -8.69
N ARG A 318 -1.19 12.64 -9.03
CA ARG A 318 -0.46 13.84 -8.55
C ARG A 318 -0.49 13.96 -7.03
N SER A 319 -1.62 13.71 -6.37
CA SER A 319 -1.70 13.79 -4.90
C SER A 319 -0.88 12.70 -4.22
N LEU A 320 -0.96 11.44 -4.67
CA LEU A 320 -0.11 10.36 -4.17
C LEU A 320 1.38 10.63 -4.42
N GLN A 321 1.72 11.22 -5.57
CA GLN A 321 3.10 11.59 -5.87
C GLN A 321 3.61 12.69 -4.94
N ALA A 322 2.78 13.69 -4.62
CA ALA A 322 3.12 14.72 -3.63
C ALA A 322 3.31 14.09 -2.23
N GLU A 323 2.41 13.21 -1.79
CA GLU A 323 2.51 12.51 -0.52
C GLU A 323 3.78 11.63 -0.44
N ALA A 324 4.11 10.91 -1.52
CA ALA A 324 5.35 10.14 -1.61
C ALA A 324 6.59 11.02 -1.51
N THR A 325 6.60 12.21 -2.14
CA THR A 325 7.71 13.17 -1.98
C THR A 325 7.81 13.71 -0.56
N TYR A 326 6.67 13.97 0.09
CA TYR A 326 6.62 14.39 1.48
C TYR A 326 7.21 13.33 2.41
N TYR A 327 6.74 12.08 2.35
CA TYR A 327 7.30 11.00 3.19
C TYR A 327 8.77 10.73 2.88
N LYS A 328 9.20 10.86 1.62
CA LYS A 328 10.63 10.73 1.27
C LYS A 328 11.46 11.83 1.94
N SER A 329 10.96 13.06 1.97
CA SER A 329 11.62 14.17 2.67
C SER A 329 11.64 13.95 4.19
N GLU A 330 10.55 13.44 4.77
CA GLU A 330 10.46 13.18 6.20
C GLU A 330 11.37 12.01 6.62
N ILE A 331 11.44 10.95 5.83
CA ILE A 331 12.42 9.87 6.02
C ILE A 331 13.84 10.42 5.95
N SER A 332 14.13 11.34 5.02
CA SER A 332 15.43 11.99 4.95
C SER A 332 15.73 12.81 6.21
N ASN A 333 14.76 13.57 6.71
CA ASN A 333 14.88 14.34 7.95
C ASN A 333 15.11 13.43 9.16
N ILE A 334 14.35 12.34 9.28
CA ILE A 334 14.51 11.36 10.36
C ILE A 334 15.87 10.68 10.27
N ARG A 335 16.33 10.31 9.07
CA ARG A 335 17.68 9.76 8.88
C ARG A 335 18.77 10.73 9.30
N MET A 336 18.64 12.01 8.94
CA MET A 336 19.57 13.06 9.36
C MET A 336 19.56 13.25 10.88
N LYS A 337 18.38 13.23 11.52
CA LYS A 337 18.27 13.24 12.99
C LYS A 337 18.94 12.01 13.60
N LEU A 338 18.71 10.82 13.07
CA LEU A 338 19.30 9.58 13.56
C LEU A 338 20.83 9.60 13.46
N ASP A 339 21.36 10.12 12.36
CA ASP A 339 22.81 10.30 12.17
C ASP A 339 23.40 11.28 13.20
N ASN A 340 22.72 12.41 13.42
CA ASN A 340 23.07 13.34 14.49
C ASN A 340 23.09 12.70 15.89
N TYR A 341 22.27 11.67 16.14
CA TYR A 341 22.23 10.93 17.40
C TYR A 341 23.07 9.65 17.40
N ALA A 342 23.82 9.35 16.34
CA ALA A 342 24.60 8.12 16.24
C ALA A 342 25.68 8.01 17.33
N ASP A 343 26.23 9.15 17.77
CA ASP A 343 27.27 9.21 18.80
C ASP A 343 26.72 9.21 20.24
N TYR A 344 25.39 9.20 20.42
CA TYR A 344 24.78 9.19 21.76
C TYR A 344 25.23 7.98 22.60
N ASN A 345 25.35 6.80 22.00
CA ASN A 345 25.81 5.61 22.71
C ASN A 345 27.28 5.70 23.12
N LYS A 346 28.14 6.27 22.28
CA LYS A 346 29.55 6.52 22.63
C LYS A 346 29.65 7.54 23.75
N LEU A 347 28.92 8.65 23.65
CA LEU A 347 28.88 9.66 24.69
C LEU A 347 28.35 9.09 26.01
N LYS A 348 27.35 8.20 25.96
CA LYS A 348 26.84 7.47 27.13
C LYS A 348 27.89 6.52 27.72
N GLU A 349 28.62 5.79 26.89
CA GLU A 349 29.72 4.92 27.32
C GLU A 349 30.84 5.73 27.96
N GLU A 350 31.29 6.81 27.31
CA GLU A 350 32.30 7.75 27.83
C GLU A 350 31.85 8.38 29.15
N LEU A 351 30.60 8.85 29.23
CA LEU A 351 30.02 9.39 30.47
C LEU A 351 29.93 8.31 31.56
N SER A 352 29.57 7.07 31.21
CA SER A 352 29.52 5.96 32.16
C SER A 352 30.93 5.58 32.63
N ALA A 353 31.93 5.66 31.76
CA ALA A 353 33.32 5.39 32.07
C ALA A 353 33.89 6.49 32.96
N LEU A 354 33.60 7.76 32.66
CA LEU A 354 33.88 8.91 33.52
C LEU A 354 33.23 8.75 34.88
N LYS A 355 31.95 8.40 34.93
CA LYS A 355 31.23 8.13 36.18
C LYS A 355 31.85 6.95 36.94
N ARG A 356 32.30 5.90 36.25
CA ARG A 356 32.95 4.75 36.89
C ARG A 356 34.33 5.11 37.46
N ILE A 357 35.07 5.97 36.76
CA ILE A 357 36.40 6.45 37.18
C ILE A 357 36.27 7.47 38.34
N GLU A 358 35.35 8.42 38.23
CA GLU A 358 35.12 9.49 39.20
C GLU A 358 34.51 8.96 40.51
N PHE A 359 33.63 7.96 40.43
CA PHE A 359 32.94 7.40 41.59
C PHE A 359 33.44 6.02 42.03
N GLY A 360 34.42 5.43 41.34
CA GLY A 360 35.05 4.15 41.72
C GLY A 360 34.06 2.99 41.84
N ALA A 361 33.03 2.96 40.99
CA ALA A 361 32.01 1.92 41.01
C ALA A 361 32.57 0.65 40.34
N ASP A 362 33.17 -0.24 41.15
CA ASP A 362 33.27 -1.66 40.77
C ASP A 362 31.86 -2.22 40.68
N ASP A 363 31.38 -2.34 39.46
CA ASP A 363 30.11 -2.97 39.10
C ASP A 363 30.27 -4.49 39.13
N GLU A 364 30.65 -5.05 40.28
CA GLU A 364 30.67 -6.51 40.47
C GLU A 364 29.30 -7.09 40.83
N ASN A 365 28.23 -6.28 40.89
CA ASN A 365 26.89 -6.79 41.13
C ASN A 365 25.84 -5.99 40.36
N ASN A 366 25.48 -6.41 39.15
CA ASN A 366 24.07 -6.60 38.77
C ASN A 366 23.87 -7.24 37.38
N GLU A 367 23.15 -8.34 37.38
CA GLU A 367 22.32 -8.83 36.26
C GLU A 367 21.31 -7.75 35.83
N PRO A 368 20.92 -7.69 34.54
CA PRO A 368 19.98 -6.70 34.04
C PRO A 368 18.55 -7.21 34.21
N SER A 369 17.79 -6.59 35.09
CA SER A 369 16.32 -6.64 35.03
C SER A 369 15.79 -5.22 35.08
N GLY A 370 14.98 -4.90 34.08
CA GLY A 370 14.54 -3.55 33.79
C GLY A 370 13.62 -2.98 34.85
N ASP A 371 13.95 -1.78 35.32
CA ASP A 371 12.96 -0.74 35.53
C ASP A 371 13.67 0.63 35.48
N ASN A 372 13.06 1.60 34.81
CA ASN A 372 13.68 2.86 34.37
C ASN A 372 13.53 3.98 35.42
N SER A 373 13.42 3.62 36.70
CA SER A 373 13.12 4.53 37.82
C SER A 373 14.29 4.73 38.80
N ASN A 374 15.34 3.90 38.76
CA ASN A 374 16.36 3.83 39.82
C ASN A 374 17.72 4.46 39.47
N THR A 375 17.75 5.49 38.62
CA THR A 375 18.99 6.27 38.38
C THR A 375 19.37 7.13 39.58
N HIS A 376 18.38 7.63 40.35
CA HIS A 376 18.62 8.42 41.56
C HIS A 376 19.22 7.53 42.66
N ASP A 377 18.65 6.35 42.88
CA ASP A 377 19.14 5.40 43.89
C ASP A 377 20.53 4.86 43.58
N LYS A 378 20.89 4.72 42.29
CA LYS A 378 22.28 4.39 41.88
C LYS A 378 23.27 5.52 42.16
N VAL A 379 22.85 6.78 42.01
CA VAL A 379 23.70 7.94 42.36
C VAL A 379 23.81 8.07 43.87
N GLU A 380 22.70 7.89 44.59
CA GLU A 380 22.66 7.98 46.05
C GLU A 380 23.48 6.87 46.71
N SER A 381 23.34 5.62 46.26
CA SER A 381 24.18 4.51 46.74
C SER A 381 25.67 4.69 46.43
N SER A 382 26.01 5.25 45.27
CA SER A 382 27.38 5.59 44.90
C SER A 382 27.95 6.75 45.71
N LEU A 383 27.13 7.76 46.03
CA LEU A 383 27.52 8.84 46.94
C LEU A 383 27.70 8.34 48.37
N ILE A 384 26.85 7.42 48.83
CA ILE A 384 26.97 6.80 50.15
C ILE A 384 28.23 5.94 50.24
N SER A 385 28.58 5.17 49.21
CA SER A 385 29.80 4.36 49.20
C SER A 385 31.06 5.24 49.16
N ALA A 386 31.06 6.31 48.36
CA ALA A 386 32.13 7.30 48.32
C ALA A 386 32.28 8.02 49.67
N ASN A 387 31.17 8.41 50.32
CA ASN A 387 31.19 9.03 51.64
C ASN A 387 31.75 8.06 52.70
N ARG A 388 31.36 6.78 52.68
CA ARG A 388 31.95 5.74 53.55
C ARG A 388 33.44 5.55 53.30
N LYS A 389 33.90 5.56 52.04
CA LYS A 389 35.32 5.44 51.69
C LYS A 389 36.13 6.65 52.16
N LEU A 390 35.59 7.86 51.99
CA LEU A 390 36.19 9.09 52.50
C LEU A 390 36.26 9.08 54.03
N GLN A 391 35.20 8.64 54.71
CA GLN A 391 35.21 8.46 56.17
C GLN A 391 36.25 7.45 56.64
N ALA A 392 36.39 6.31 55.93
CA ALA A 392 37.41 5.31 56.24
C ALA A 392 38.84 5.85 56.03
N ASN A 393 39.08 6.57 54.94
CA ASN A 393 40.37 7.23 54.69
C ASN A 393 40.67 8.31 55.75
N LEU A 394 39.66 9.07 56.17
CA LEU A 394 39.82 10.06 57.24
C LEU A 394 40.12 9.38 58.58
N ALA A 395 39.49 8.24 58.87
CA ALA A 395 39.80 7.43 60.05
C ALA A 395 41.23 6.87 60.01
N ASP A 396 41.67 6.32 58.87
CA ASP A 396 43.05 5.83 58.69
C ASP A 396 44.09 6.96 58.83
N LEU A 397 43.82 8.12 58.23
CA LEU A 397 44.68 9.30 58.41
C LEU A 397 44.71 9.77 59.87
N ARG A 398 43.58 9.75 60.59
CA ARG A 398 43.55 10.07 62.03
C ARG A 398 44.37 9.08 62.86
N VAL A 399 44.28 7.79 62.56
CA VAL A 399 45.09 6.76 63.24
C VAL A 399 46.58 6.96 62.95
N LYS A 400 46.94 7.25 61.68
CA LYS A 400 48.32 7.58 61.31
C LYS A 400 48.83 8.82 62.03
N CYS A 401 48.05 9.90 62.10
CA CYS A 401 48.41 11.10 62.87
C CYS A 401 48.61 10.79 64.35
N SER A 402 47.71 10.01 64.98
CA SER A 402 47.85 9.60 66.38
C SER A 402 49.09 8.72 66.60
N ASN A 403 49.43 7.85 65.65
CA ASN A 403 50.65 7.05 65.73
C ASN A 403 51.89 7.92 65.60
N TYR A 404 51.91 8.89 64.67
CA TYR A 404 53.00 9.84 64.57
C TYR A 404 53.15 10.69 65.84
N GLU A 405 52.05 11.17 66.41
CA GLU A 405 52.04 11.89 67.68
C GLU A 405 52.61 11.04 68.83
N LYS A 406 52.24 9.76 68.93
CA LYS A 406 52.86 8.82 69.88
C LYS A 406 54.35 8.64 69.66
N THR A 407 54.80 8.55 68.41
CA THR A 407 56.25 8.45 68.10
C THR A 407 57.00 9.72 68.45
N VAL A 408 56.41 10.90 68.20
CA VAL A 408 56.97 12.20 68.59
C VAL A 408 57.08 12.28 70.10
N ASN A 409 56.02 11.97 70.85
CA ASN A 409 56.04 11.96 72.30
C ASN A 409 57.10 10.98 72.85
N ASN A 410 57.23 9.78 72.27
CA ASN A 410 58.27 8.84 72.68
C ASN A 410 59.68 9.39 72.41
N LEU A 411 59.92 9.97 71.23
CA LEU A 411 61.19 10.61 70.89
C LEU A 411 61.50 11.79 71.82
N GLU A 412 60.52 12.62 72.16
CA GLU A 412 60.66 13.71 73.13
C GLU A 412 61.00 13.18 74.53
N THR A 413 60.36 12.10 74.99
CA THR A 413 60.71 11.48 76.29
C THR A 413 62.12 10.91 76.28
N ASN A 414 62.55 10.29 75.17
CA ASN A 414 63.90 9.77 75.02
C ASN A 414 64.92 10.91 74.98
N LEU A 415 64.63 12.00 74.28
CA LEU A 415 65.49 13.19 74.22
C LEU A 415 65.64 13.80 75.62
N ASN A 416 64.54 13.99 76.34
CA ASN A 416 64.57 14.46 77.74
C ASN A 416 65.39 13.52 78.64
N HIS A 417 65.23 12.21 78.49
CA HIS A 417 66.01 11.24 79.26
C HIS A 417 67.50 11.26 78.89
N LEU A 418 67.85 11.37 77.60
CA LEU A 418 69.23 11.54 77.16
C LEU A 418 69.83 12.86 77.65
N GLN A 419 69.04 13.93 77.65
CA GLN A 419 69.45 15.24 78.16
C GLN A 419 69.67 15.21 79.67
N ASN A 420 68.80 14.56 80.44
CA ASN A 420 69.01 14.34 81.87
C ASN A 420 70.26 13.49 82.14
N LYS A 421 70.53 12.46 81.32
CA LYS A 421 71.77 11.69 81.44
C LYS A 421 73.00 12.51 81.07
N ALA A 422 72.90 13.38 80.07
CA ALA A 422 73.98 14.28 79.70
C ALA A 422 74.29 15.27 80.82
N THR A 423 73.27 15.86 81.45
CA THR A 423 73.47 16.75 82.60
C THR A 423 73.98 16.02 83.83
N GLU A 424 73.53 14.79 84.09
CA GLU A 424 74.06 13.95 85.17
C GLU A 424 75.54 13.58 84.93
N LEU A 425 75.90 13.20 83.70
CA LEU A 425 77.29 12.93 83.32
C LEU A 425 78.14 14.19 83.38
N GLU A 426 77.63 15.34 82.96
CA GLU A 426 78.32 16.64 83.06
C GLU A 426 78.54 17.03 84.52
N GLN A 427 77.55 16.84 85.40
CA GLN A 427 77.71 17.05 86.84
C GLN A 427 78.72 16.08 87.46
N LEU A 428 78.68 14.81 87.07
CA LEU A 428 79.63 13.81 87.54
C LEU A 428 81.04 14.14 87.04
N ASN A 429 81.19 14.57 85.78
CA ASN A 429 82.47 14.94 85.21
C ASN A 429 83.01 16.20 85.87
N ASN A 430 82.19 17.23 86.10
CA ASN A 430 82.57 18.40 86.89
C ASN A 430 83.00 18.02 88.32
N LYS A 431 82.32 17.04 88.93
CA LYS A 431 82.71 16.53 90.25
C LYS A 431 84.05 15.79 90.20
N LEU A 432 84.27 14.97 89.18
CA LEU A 432 85.55 14.29 88.95
C LEU A 432 86.67 15.28 88.63
N GLU A 433 86.40 16.34 87.88
CA GLU A 433 87.35 17.41 87.60
C GLU A 433 87.71 18.19 88.88
N LEU A 434 86.73 18.55 89.72
CA LEU A 434 86.98 19.15 91.03
C LEU A 434 87.74 18.22 91.99
N ASP A 435 87.45 16.91 91.95
CA ASP A 435 88.15 15.93 92.77
C ASP A 435 89.57 15.64 92.22
N LEU A 436 89.77 15.70 90.90
CA LEU A 436 91.10 15.65 90.28
C LEU A 436 91.89 16.92 90.56
N GLU A 437 91.29 18.10 90.55
CA GLU A 437 91.93 19.36 90.94
C GLU A 437 92.41 19.29 92.40
N LYS A 438 91.60 18.73 93.30
CA LYS A 438 92.04 18.46 94.68
C LYS A 438 93.16 17.42 94.76
N ILE A 439 93.14 16.40 93.90
CA ILE A 439 94.22 15.40 93.84
C ILE A 439 95.48 16.03 93.24
N GLU A 440 95.39 16.92 92.25
CA GLU A 440 96.51 17.64 91.64
C GLU A 440 97.10 18.67 92.62
N GLU A 441 96.29 19.33 93.46
CA GLU A 441 96.77 20.15 94.59
C GLU A 441 97.48 19.30 95.66
N VAL A 442 97.11 18.03 95.82
CA VAL A 442 97.76 17.09 96.74
C VAL A 442 99.02 16.47 96.09
N ASP A 443 99.00 16.16 94.79
CA ASP A 443 100.11 15.59 94.03
C ASP A 443 101.20 16.63 93.73
N ALA A 444 100.85 17.92 93.53
CA ALA A 444 101.83 19.01 93.44
C ALA A 444 102.64 19.19 94.74
N ASN A 445 102.11 18.73 95.89
CA ASN A 445 102.79 18.72 97.18
C ASN A 445 103.45 17.37 97.54
N PHE A 446 103.27 16.31 96.75
CA PHE A 446 103.76 14.96 97.06
C PHE A 446 104.70 14.35 96.00
N ASN A 447 104.86 14.98 94.83
CA ASN A 447 105.56 14.38 93.68
C ASN A 447 107.02 14.84 93.46
N ASP A 448 107.70 15.34 94.51
CA ASP A 448 109.15 15.65 94.47
C ASP A 448 110.03 14.47 94.93
N SER A 449 109.47 13.27 95.06
CA SER A 449 110.20 12.08 95.51
C SER A 449 109.53 10.76 95.11
N ASN A 450 109.57 10.40 93.82
CA ASN A 450 110.07 9.08 93.40
C ASN A 450 109.94 8.82 91.89
N SER A 451 111.12 8.82 91.30
CA SER A 451 111.52 8.24 90.03
C SER A 451 111.05 6.80 89.74
N MET A 452 110.90 6.52 88.43
CA MET A 452 111.18 5.26 87.71
C MET A 452 110.22 4.06 87.92
N ILE A 453 109.56 3.58 86.84
CA ILE A 453 109.78 2.25 86.22
C ILE A 453 108.58 1.72 85.40
N SER A 454 108.92 1.22 84.20
CA SER A 454 108.32 0.23 83.30
C SER A 454 106.89 -0.32 83.49
N GLY A 455 106.12 -0.29 82.39
CA GLY A 455 105.85 -1.49 81.56
C GLY A 455 104.84 -2.56 82.02
N MET A 456 104.04 -3.01 81.03
CA MET A 456 103.56 -4.40 80.83
C MET A 456 102.18 -4.82 81.41
N THR A 457 101.20 -4.89 80.49
CA THR A 457 100.25 -6.00 80.23
C THR A 457 99.19 -6.41 81.29
N ARG A 458 97.91 -6.45 80.85
CA ARG A 458 97.09 -7.68 80.80
C ARG A 458 95.77 -7.51 80.02
N GLN A 459 95.63 -8.35 78.99
CA GLN A 459 94.38 -8.75 78.32
C GLN A 459 93.50 -9.61 79.25
N VAL A 460 92.16 -9.57 79.10
CA VAL A 460 91.31 -10.77 79.00
C VAL A 460 90.03 -10.53 78.15
N LYS A 461 89.96 -11.31 77.05
CA LYS A 461 88.85 -11.87 76.24
C LYS A 461 87.36 -11.73 76.65
N SER A 462 86.52 -11.49 75.62
CA SER A 462 85.43 -12.38 75.13
C SER A 462 85.08 -12.00 73.68
N ARG A 463 85.46 -12.76 72.62
CA ARG A 463 84.66 -13.76 71.85
C ARG A 463 83.27 -13.26 71.43
N THR A 464 82.74 -13.31 70.19
CA THR A 464 83.07 -13.84 68.83
C THR A 464 81.93 -13.34 67.89
N VAL A 465 82.18 -12.67 66.76
CA VAL A 465 82.15 -13.20 65.35
C VAL A 465 80.84 -13.94 65.00
N SER A 466 79.89 -13.38 64.24
CA SER A 466 79.82 -13.15 62.77
C SER A 466 80.16 -14.37 61.90
N GLN A 467 79.15 -15.07 61.38
CA GLN A 467 79.20 -15.74 60.06
C GLN A 467 77.84 -16.37 59.67
N ASN A 468 77.39 -16.06 58.45
CA ASN A 468 76.59 -16.98 57.61
C ASN A 468 77.40 -18.28 57.37
N PRO A 469 76.85 -19.47 56.97
CA PRO A 469 75.69 -19.68 56.08
C PRO A 469 74.82 -20.94 56.40
N GLY A 470 73.74 -21.20 55.63
CA GLY A 470 73.05 -22.50 55.70
C GLY A 470 71.81 -22.65 54.84
N ASN A 471 71.97 -23.29 53.68
CA ASN A 471 70.91 -23.86 52.83
C ASN A 471 70.21 -25.05 53.53
N GLY A 472 68.89 -25.14 53.39
CA GLY A 472 68.11 -26.37 53.56
C GLY A 472 67.28 -26.64 52.31
N LYS A 473 67.69 -27.64 51.51
CA LYS A 473 66.92 -28.19 50.38
C LYS A 473 66.07 -29.36 50.87
N LEU A 474 64.86 -29.51 50.33
CA LEU A 474 64.22 -30.80 50.09
C LEU A 474 63.79 -30.86 48.60
N SER A 475 64.15 -31.97 47.97
CA SER A 475 63.95 -32.41 46.56
C SER A 475 62.52 -32.98 46.36
N PRO A 476 62.03 -33.37 45.14
CA PRO A 476 62.68 -34.07 44.01
C PRO A 476 62.27 -33.54 42.60
N THR A 477 62.76 -33.92 41.41
CA THR A 477 63.37 -35.15 40.85
C THR A 477 63.95 -34.82 39.45
N THR A 478 65.16 -35.34 39.16
CA THR A 478 65.67 -35.98 37.91
C THR A 478 65.75 -35.29 36.53
N SER A 479 66.99 -35.29 35.98
CA SER A 479 67.40 -35.78 34.63
C SER A 479 67.06 -34.87 33.41
N ILE A 480 67.97 -34.42 32.52
CA ILE A 480 69.07 -35.12 31.82
C ILE A 480 69.95 -34.05 31.10
N VAL A 481 71.29 -34.21 31.13
CA VAL A 481 72.32 -33.95 30.07
C VAL A 481 72.18 -32.67 29.20
N GLY A 482 73.13 -31.74 29.05
CA GLY A 482 74.60 -31.78 29.13
C GLY A 482 75.22 -31.40 27.77
N ILE A 483 76.24 -30.53 27.79
CA ILE A 483 77.23 -30.15 26.75
C ILE A 483 77.07 -28.75 26.09
N PRO A 484 78.05 -27.84 26.29
CA PRO A 484 78.30 -26.63 25.51
C PRO A 484 79.51 -26.81 24.57
N GLU A 485 79.51 -26.23 23.36
CA GLU A 485 80.76 -25.96 22.64
C GLU A 485 80.58 -24.93 21.52
N GLU A 486 81.58 -24.06 21.38
CA GLU A 486 81.73 -23.05 20.34
C GLU A 486 82.28 -23.61 19.03
N GLY A 487 82.04 -22.92 17.92
CA GLY A 487 82.68 -23.17 16.63
C GLY A 487 82.45 -22.02 15.66
N GLU A 488 83.52 -21.28 15.37
CA GLU A 488 83.64 -20.22 14.35
C GLU A 488 83.23 -20.67 12.95
N VAL A 489 82.53 -19.83 12.19
CA VAL A 489 82.91 -19.53 10.79
C VAL A 489 82.45 -18.12 10.41
N SER A 490 83.41 -17.28 9.99
CA SER A 490 83.17 -16.00 9.32
C SER A 490 82.74 -16.24 7.86
N SER A 491 81.66 -15.58 7.41
CA SER A 491 81.60 -14.94 6.08
C SER A 491 80.26 -14.22 5.81
N THR A 492 80.39 -13.00 5.30
CA THR A 492 79.37 -12.21 4.57
C THR A 492 78.43 -11.33 5.40
N THR A 493 79.04 -10.27 5.90
CA THR A 493 78.54 -8.89 5.92
C THR A 493 77.66 -8.61 4.69
N ASN A 494 76.34 -8.55 4.90
CA ASN A 494 75.25 -7.96 4.06
C ASN A 494 73.86 -8.55 4.43
N ASN A 495 73.79 -9.58 5.29
CA ASN A 495 72.53 -10.16 5.78
C ASN A 495 71.98 -9.54 7.09
N SER A 496 72.69 -8.58 7.70
CA SER A 496 72.28 -7.98 8.98
C SER A 496 71.14 -6.97 8.87
N THR A 497 70.81 -6.49 7.66
CA THR A 497 69.64 -5.62 7.39
C THR A 497 68.43 -6.39 6.88
N ILE A 498 68.61 -7.50 6.15
CA ILE A 498 67.50 -8.30 5.61
C ILE A 498 66.85 -9.18 6.69
N LEU A 499 67.63 -9.78 7.58
CA LEU A 499 67.13 -10.64 8.65
C LEU A 499 66.20 -9.91 9.64
N PRO A 500 66.51 -8.70 10.15
CA PRO A 500 65.56 -7.97 11.01
C PRO A 500 64.30 -7.52 10.27
N ILE A 501 64.36 -7.34 8.96
CA ILE A 501 63.18 -7.02 8.14
C ILE A 501 62.32 -8.27 7.95
N ILE A 502 62.93 -9.42 7.64
CA ILE A 502 62.23 -10.69 7.48
C ILE A 502 61.66 -11.16 8.82
N THR A 503 62.35 -10.97 9.95
CA THR A 503 61.79 -11.28 11.27
C THR A 503 60.64 -10.35 11.60
N LYS A 504 60.74 -9.04 11.34
CA LYS A 504 59.59 -8.10 11.49
C LYS A 504 58.43 -8.45 10.57
N GLN A 505 58.68 -8.87 9.34
CA GLN A 505 57.63 -9.31 8.40
C GLN A 505 56.99 -10.61 8.88
N ARG A 506 57.78 -11.61 9.27
CA ARG A 506 57.30 -12.86 9.87
C ARG A 506 56.49 -12.61 11.13
N ASP A 507 56.93 -11.71 12.00
CA ASP A 507 56.23 -11.37 13.24
C ASP A 507 54.93 -10.60 12.94
N ARG A 508 54.91 -9.73 11.91
CA ARG A 508 53.67 -9.12 11.40
C ARG A 508 52.71 -10.17 10.82
N PHE A 509 53.21 -11.13 10.04
CA PHE A 509 52.39 -12.22 9.51
C PHE A 509 51.87 -13.13 10.61
N ARG A 510 52.70 -13.43 11.62
CA ARG A 510 52.30 -14.21 12.80
C ARG A 510 51.24 -13.47 13.60
N ASN A 511 51.41 -12.17 13.86
CA ASN A 511 50.42 -11.35 14.54
C ASN A 511 49.12 -11.26 13.73
N LYS A 512 49.21 -11.08 12.40
CA LYS A 512 48.04 -11.08 11.52
C LYS A 512 47.35 -12.45 11.50
N ASN A 513 48.09 -13.55 11.53
CA ASN A 513 47.52 -14.89 11.57
C ASN A 513 46.85 -15.18 12.91
N VAL A 514 47.45 -14.78 14.02
CA VAL A 514 46.84 -14.85 15.36
C VAL A 514 45.57 -13.99 15.43
N GLU A 515 45.58 -12.78 14.85
CA GLU A 515 44.41 -11.92 14.78
C GLU A 515 43.31 -12.53 13.89
N LEU A 516 43.66 -13.12 12.74
CA LEU A 516 42.71 -13.83 11.88
C LEU A 516 42.14 -15.08 12.55
N GLU A 517 42.95 -15.86 13.26
CA GLU A 517 42.50 -17.00 14.05
C GLU A 517 41.57 -16.55 15.18
N LYS A 518 41.85 -15.41 15.82
CA LYS A 518 40.99 -14.82 16.84
C LYS A 518 39.66 -14.36 16.24
N GLN A 519 39.67 -13.68 15.09
CA GLN A 519 38.45 -13.28 14.37
C GLN A 519 37.64 -14.49 13.89
N LEU A 520 38.30 -15.56 13.43
CA LEU A 520 37.65 -16.81 13.04
C LEU A 520 37.00 -17.50 14.24
N ARG A 521 37.68 -17.52 15.40
CA ARG A 521 37.13 -18.04 16.66
C ARG A 521 35.96 -17.19 17.14
N GLN A 522 36.07 -15.86 17.10
CA GLN A 522 34.99 -14.93 17.47
C GLN A 522 33.76 -15.12 16.57
N SER A 523 33.94 -15.13 15.23
CA SER A 523 32.88 -15.46 14.28
C SER A 523 32.29 -16.86 14.52
N GLY A 524 33.12 -17.81 14.95
CA GLY A 524 32.71 -19.14 15.40
C GLY A 524 31.74 -19.11 16.58
N VAL A 525 32.11 -18.36 17.62
CA VAL A 525 31.31 -18.18 18.83
C VAL A 525 30.02 -17.42 18.52
N GLU A 526 30.07 -16.34 17.73
CA GLU A 526 28.90 -15.59 17.30
C GLU A 526 27.92 -16.44 16.49
N ARG A 527 28.42 -17.24 15.55
CA ARG A 527 27.59 -18.17 14.78
C ARG A 527 26.92 -19.21 15.68
N ASN A 528 27.63 -19.71 16.69
CA ASN A 528 27.05 -20.65 17.65
C ASN A 528 26.01 -19.97 18.55
N LYS A 529 26.28 -18.74 19.02
CA LYS A 529 25.31 -17.92 19.77
C LYS A 529 24.03 -17.67 18.96
N LEU A 530 24.17 -17.23 17.71
CA LEU A 530 23.04 -17.04 16.80
C LEU A 530 22.28 -18.34 16.52
N LYS A 531 22.98 -19.47 16.37
CA LYS A 531 22.33 -20.79 16.24
C LYS A 531 21.52 -21.17 17.48
N THR A 532 22.06 -20.93 18.68
CA THR A 532 21.32 -21.19 19.93
C THR A 532 20.14 -20.26 20.11
N GLU A 533 20.27 -19.00 19.70
CA GLU A 533 19.18 -18.01 19.74
C GLU A 533 18.07 -18.36 18.74
N ILE A 534 18.43 -18.75 17.51
CA ILE A 534 17.47 -19.25 16.52
C ILE A 534 16.75 -20.50 17.05
N ALA A 535 17.47 -21.43 17.70
CA ALA A 535 16.85 -22.61 18.30
C ALA A 535 15.88 -22.23 19.42
N LYS A 536 16.27 -21.29 20.30
CA LYS A 536 15.41 -20.78 21.38
C LYS A 536 14.17 -20.08 20.83
N LEU A 537 14.33 -19.17 19.87
CA LEU A 537 13.22 -18.49 19.20
C LEU A 537 12.29 -19.48 18.49
N LYS A 538 12.83 -20.54 17.86
CA LYS A 538 12.02 -21.60 17.26
C LYS A 538 11.19 -22.35 18.31
N THR A 539 11.78 -22.67 19.46
CA THR A 539 11.03 -23.31 20.56
C THR A 539 9.98 -22.38 21.17
N ASP A 540 10.29 -21.11 21.32
CA ASP A 540 9.37 -20.12 21.89
C ASP A 540 8.22 -19.81 20.92
N ASN A 541 8.52 -19.70 19.62
CA ASN A 541 7.49 -19.58 18.57
C ASN A 541 6.58 -20.81 18.52
N ASN A 542 7.13 -22.02 18.72
CA ASN A 542 6.32 -23.24 18.78
C ASN A 542 5.39 -23.24 20.01
N LYS A 543 5.89 -22.83 21.19
CA LYS A 543 5.07 -22.68 22.41
C LYS A 543 4.02 -21.58 22.27
N LEU A 544 4.35 -20.49 21.57
CA LEU A 544 3.41 -19.41 21.30
C LEU A 544 2.31 -19.91 20.36
N TYR A 545 2.66 -20.65 19.31
CA TYR A 545 1.70 -21.30 18.42
C TYR A 545 0.81 -22.29 19.18
N GLU A 546 1.38 -23.10 20.07
CA GLU A 546 0.64 -23.98 20.97
C GLU A 546 -0.38 -23.18 21.80
N ARG A 547 0.04 -22.10 22.48
CA ARG A 547 -0.85 -21.23 23.27
C ARG A 547 -1.94 -20.57 22.43
N ILE A 548 -1.59 -20.05 21.25
CA ILE A 548 -2.56 -19.46 20.32
C ILE A 548 -3.57 -20.52 19.91
N ARG A 549 -3.13 -21.73 19.54
CA ARG A 549 -4.03 -22.82 19.16
C ARG A 549 -4.92 -23.26 20.32
N TYR A 550 -4.39 -23.35 21.54
CA TYR A 550 -5.20 -23.63 22.74
C TYR A 550 -6.25 -22.54 22.98
N LEU A 551 -5.87 -21.26 22.91
CA LEU A 551 -6.80 -20.14 23.06
C LEU A 551 -7.83 -20.09 21.93
N THR A 552 -7.43 -20.29 20.67
CA THR A 552 -8.34 -20.36 19.52
C THR A 552 -9.29 -21.54 19.66
N SER A 553 -8.83 -22.72 20.09
CA SER A 553 -9.70 -23.88 20.33
C SER A 553 -10.70 -23.64 21.46
N TYR A 554 -10.33 -22.85 22.46
CA TYR A 554 -11.23 -22.44 23.54
C TYR A 554 -12.26 -21.42 23.03
N ASN A 555 -11.82 -20.43 22.23
CA ASN A 555 -12.67 -19.39 21.66
C ASN A 555 -13.62 -19.91 20.56
N GLN A 556 -13.26 -21.01 19.88
CA GLN A 556 -14.08 -21.65 18.85
C GLN A 556 -15.33 -22.35 19.42
N THR A 557 -15.41 -22.52 20.74
CA THR A 557 -16.62 -23.02 21.42
C THR A 557 -17.62 -21.87 21.72
N SER A 558 -17.22 -20.60 21.58
CA SER A 558 -18.06 -19.43 21.91
C SER A 558 -18.29 -18.46 20.74
N ALA A 559 -17.68 -18.68 19.57
CA ALA A 559 -17.80 -17.79 18.42
C ALA A 559 -18.10 -18.58 17.14
N ASN A 560 -19.37 -18.94 16.95
CA ASN A 560 -19.86 -19.49 15.68
C ASN A 560 -20.48 -18.39 14.77
N ASP A 561 -20.13 -17.12 14.99
CA ASP A 561 -20.70 -16.00 14.24
C ASP A 561 -19.69 -14.86 14.10
N MET A 562 -18.86 -14.92 13.04
CA MET A 562 -18.31 -13.76 12.30
C MET A 562 -17.19 -14.21 11.36
N THR A 563 -17.56 -14.51 10.12
CA THR A 563 -16.63 -14.60 8.99
C THR A 563 -16.78 -13.38 8.10
N ASN A 564 -15.74 -12.53 8.03
CA ASN A 564 -15.22 -11.88 6.81
C ASN A 564 -14.52 -10.55 7.14
N VAL A 565 -13.19 -10.57 7.19
CA VAL A 565 -12.39 -9.42 6.74
C VAL A 565 -11.19 -9.93 5.96
N SER A 566 -11.21 -9.65 4.66
CA SER A 566 -10.16 -9.92 3.70
C SER A 566 -9.08 -8.83 3.82
N SER A 567 -7.83 -9.21 4.12
CA SER A 567 -6.69 -8.30 3.92
C SER A 567 -5.48 -9.03 3.34
N SER A 568 -4.94 -8.46 2.27
CA SER A 568 -3.93 -9.00 1.35
C SER A 568 -2.52 -9.18 1.95
N GLY A 569 -2.34 -9.00 3.26
CA GLY A 569 -1.13 -9.36 4.01
C GLY A 569 -1.16 -10.80 4.58
N ALA A 570 -2.32 -11.46 4.54
CA ALA A 570 -2.52 -12.77 5.15
C ALA A 570 -1.68 -13.89 4.52
N SER A 571 -1.30 -13.81 3.23
CA SER A 571 -0.65 -14.94 2.56
C SER A 571 0.75 -15.28 3.11
N SER A 572 1.53 -14.27 3.55
CA SER A 572 2.84 -14.50 4.17
C SER A 572 2.73 -14.92 5.63
N LEU A 573 1.70 -14.44 6.33
CA LEU A 573 1.46 -14.79 7.73
C LEU A 573 0.91 -16.22 7.84
N VAL A 574 0.01 -16.60 6.93
CA VAL A 574 -0.54 -17.95 6.76
C VAL A 574 0.55 -18.95 6.38
N ASP A 575 1.53 -18.57 5.55
CA ASP A 575 2.68 -19.43 5.22
C ASP A 575 3.62 -19.64 6.42
N ALA A 576 3.89 -18.60 7.21
CA ALA A 576 4.67 -18.72 8.44
C ALA A 576 3.93 -19.56 9.49
N GLU A 577 2.63 -19.33 9.67
CA GLU A 577 1.76 -20.10 10.54
C GLU A 577 1.69 -21.57 10.11
N ALA A 578 1.60 -21.86 8.80
CA ALA A 578 1.63 -23.22 8.27
C ALA A 578 2.98 -23.93 8.52
N GLN A 579 4.10 -23.21 8.53
CA GLN A 579 5.43 -23.77 8.85
C GLN A 579 5.56 -24.14 10.33
N TYR A 580 5.07 -23.29 11.23
CA TYR A 580 5.05 -23.58 12.66
C TYR A 580 4.01 -24.66 13.01
N SER A 581 2.85 -24.66 12.35
CA SER A 581 1.82 -25.70 12.45
C SER A 581 2.36 -27.09 12.10
N ARG A 582 3.08 -27.22 10.97
CA ARG A 582 3.72 -28.49 10.57
C ARG A 582 4.79 -28.93 11.57
N SER A 583 5.62 -27.98 12.05
CA SER A 583 6.65 -28.27 13.04
C SER A 583 6.05 -28.74 14.38
N TYR A 584 4.92 -28.15 14.77
CA TYR A 584 4.14 -28.56 15.95
C TYR A 584 3.54 -29.96 15.76
N GLU A 585 2.85 -30.22 14.65
CA GLU A 585 2.23 -31.53 14.38
C GLU A 585 3.26 -32.67 14.28
N ASP A 586 4.42 -32.39 13.70
CA ASP A 586 5.54 -33.35 13.65
C ASP A 586 6.12 -33.62 15.05
N SER A 587 6.13 -32.61 15.94
CA SER A 587 6.57 -32.78 17.33
C SER A 587 5.56 -33.53 18.19
N LEU A 588 4.26 -33.41 17.89
CA LEU A 588 3.18 -34.06 18.62
C LEU A 588 3.02 -35.54 18.23
N ASN A 589 3.26 -35.88 16.96
CA ASN A 589 3.09 -37.24 16.45
C ASN A 589 4.20 -37.66 15.47
N PRO A 590 5.35 -38.16 15.98
CA PRO A 590 6.47 -38.56 15.13
C PRO A 590 6.10 -39.68 14.13
N LEU A 591 5.12 -40.53 14.47
CA LEU A 591 4.62 -41.63 13.62
C LEU A 591 3.77 -41.16 12.43
N ASN A 592 3.17 -39.98 12.50
CA ASN A 592 2.36 -39.44 11.40
C ASN A 592 3.25 -38.98 10.22
N SER A 593 4.44 -38.48 10.53
CA SER A 593 5.47 -38.17 9.51
C SER A 593 5.93 -39.44 8.78
N PHE A 594 6.02 -40.56 9.49
CA PHE A 594 6.38 -41.86 8.94
C PHE A 594 5.26 -42.41 8.04
N LYS A 595 4.01 -42.34 8.50
CA LYS A 595 2.83 -42.74 7.71
C LYS A 595 2.64 -41.87 6.46
N LYS A 596 2.91 -40.57 6.55
CA LYS A 596 2.92 -39.66 5.39
C LYS A 596 4.03 -40.02 4.40
N LYS A 597 5.26 -40.27 4.88
CA LYS A 597 6.39 -40.74 4.04
C LYS A 597 6.11 -42.09 3.39
N GLU A 598 5.50 -43.01 4.12
CA GLU A 598 5.12 -44.33 3.61
C GLU A 598 4.02 -44.23 2.56
N MET A 599 2.97 -43.42 2.79
CA MET A 599 1.94 -43.14 1.79
C MET A 599 2.49 -42.42 0.56
N GLU A 600 3.47 -41.52 0.71
CA GLU A 600 4.19 -40.92 -0.41
C GLU A 600 5.07 -41.92 -1.16
N TYR A 601 5.70 -42.87 -0.45
CA TYR A 601 6.46 -43.96 -1.06
C TYR A 601 5.54 -44.88 -1.87
N TYR A 602 4.37 -45.27 -1.33
CA TYR A 602 3.36 -46.03 -2.06
C TYR A 602 2.81 -45.27 -3.28
N ARG A 603 2.53 -43.97 -3.14
CA ARG A 603 2.08 -43.11 -4.25
C ARG A 603 3.16 -42.98 -5.33
N LYS A 604 4.43 -42.87 -4.98
CA LYS A 604 5.54 -42.77 -5.94
C LYS A 604 5.88 -44.11 -6.61
N ASN A 605 5.72 -45.24 -5.91
CA ASN A 605 6.05 -46.56 -6.47
C ASN A 605 4.92 -47.18 -7.31
N LYS A 606 3.65 -46.80 -7.15
CA LYS A 606 2.53 -47.36 -7.93
C LYS A 606 2.04 -46.50 -9.12
N LEU A 607 2.57 -45.29 -9.33
CA LEU A 607 2.18 -44.47 -10.48
C LEU A 607 2.93 -44.87 -11.76
N SER A 608 2.18 -44.94 -12.86
CA SER A 608 2.67 -45.22 -14.22
C SER A 608 3.73 -44.20 -14.63
N VAL A 609 4.66 -44.57 -15.52
CA VAL A 609 5.73 -43.67 -16.01
C VAL A 609 5.14 -42.40 -16.64
N TRP A 610 3.99 -42.52 -17.31
CA TRP A 610 3.25 -41.39 -17.88
C TRP A 610 2.64 -40.48 -16.82
N GLU A 611 2.13 -41.05 -15.72
CA GLU A 611 1.62 -40.27 -14.58
C GLU A 611 2.75 -39.57 -13.82
N LYS A 612 3.94 -40.17 -13.76
CA LYS A 612 5.14 -39.55 -13.19
C LYS A 612 5.62 -38.38 -14.03
N LEU A 613 5.61 -38.54 -15.35
CA LEU A 613 6.00 -37.49 -16.29
C LEU A 613 4.99 -36.34 -16.27
N PHE A 614 3.68 -36.66 -16.22
CA PHE A 614 2.61 -35.68 -16.03
C PHE A 614 2.68 -34.99 -14.67
N SER A 615 2.93 -35.71 -13.58
CA SER A 615 3.04 -35.12 -12.24
C SER A 615 4.26 -34.21 -12.11
N SER A 616 5.39 -34.58 -12.73
CA SER A 616 6.58 -33.73 -12.78
C SER A 616 6.34 -32.49 -13.65
N PHE A 617 5.71 -32.66 -14.82
CA PHE A 617 5.32 -31.57 -15.70
C PHE A 617 4.31 -30.61 -15.03
N ALA A 618 3.29 -31.15 -14.36
CA ALA A 618 2.29 -30.39 -13.61
C ALA A 618 2.93 -29.64 -12.43
N LYS A 619 3.90 -30.22 -11.72
CA LYS A 619 4.64 -29.54 -10.66
C LYS A 619 5.50 -28.40 -11.21
N VAL A 620 6.18 -28.58 -12.35
CA VAL A 620 6.97 -27.53 -13.01
C VAL A 620 6.07 -26.39 -13.50
N ILE A 621 4.89 -26.71 -14.04
CA ILE A 621 3.89 -25.71 -14.44
C ILE A 621 3.33 -24.98 -13.23
N LEU A 622 2.99 -25.67 -12.14
CA LEU A 622 2.39 -25.02 -10.96
C LEU A 622 3.41 -24.29 -10.07
N ALA A 623 4.69 -24.66 -10.10
CA ALA A 623 5.70 -24.10 -9.20
C ALA A 623 6.02 -22.62 -9.48
N ASN A 624 5.97 -22.18 -10.74
CA ASN A 624 6.41 -20.84 -11.12
C ASN A 624 5.24 -19.98 -11.66
N LYS A 625 5.21 -18.68 -11.32
CA LYS A 625 4.11 -17.79 -11.77
C LYS A 625 4.13 -17.61 -13.30
N LYS A 626 5.34 -17.57 -13.89
CA LYS A 626 5.52 -17.43 -15.34
C LYS A 626 5.11 -18.69 -16.12
N THR A 627 5.39 -19.88 -15.58
CA THR A 627 4.99 -21.15 -16.21
C THR A 627 3.48 -21.38 -16.15
N ARG A 628 2.82 -20.94 -15.07
CA ARG A 628 1.34 -20.90 -14.99
C ARG A 628 0.71 -20.00 -16.05
N MET A 629 1.24 -18.79 -16.24
CA MET A 629 0.76 -17.87 -17.27
C MET A 629 0.97 -18.43 -18.69
N ALA A 630 2.14 -19.03 -18.95
CA ALA A 630 2.44 -19.64 -20.25
C ALA A 630 1.53 -20.84 -20.55
N PHE A 631 1.22 -21.68 -19.56
CA PHE A 631 0.29 -22.81 -19.71
C PHE A 631 -1.15 -22.35 -19.96
N LEU A 632 -1.60 -21.30 -19.26
CA LEU A 632 -2.92 -20.71 -19.50
C LEU A 632 -3.02 -20.14 -20.92
N LEU A 633 -2.00 -19.43 -21.38
CA LEU A 633 -1.93 -18.88 -22.74
C LEU A 633 -1.89 -19.99 -23.79
N TYR A 634 -1.17 -21.08 -23.53
CA TYR A 634 -1.19 -22.29 -24.37
C TYR A 634 -2.59 -22.93 -24.44
N CYS A 635 -3.29 -23.10 -23.31
CA CYS A 635 -4.65 -23.64 -23.29
C CYS A 635 -5.65 -22.72 -24.02
N VAL A 636 -5.57 -21.41 -23.82
CA VAL A 636 -6.42 -20.46 -24.54
C VAL A 636 -6.11 -20.48 -26.04
N GLY A 637 -4.82 -20.53 -26.41
CA GLY A 637 -4.38 -20.66 -27.79
C GLY A 637 -4.86 -21.95 -28.46
N SER A 638 -4.82 -23.08 -27.73
CA SER A 638 -5.32 -24.35 -28.26
C SER A 638 -6.84 -24.33 -28.43
N HIS A 639 -7.59 -23.74 -27.50
CA HIS A 639 -9.03 -23.57 -27.64
C HIS A 639 -9.40 -22.61 -28.77
N ALA A 640 -8.65 -21.51 -28.95
CA ALA A 640 -8.84 -20.60 -30.06
C ALA A 640 -8.54 -21.27 -31.42
N LEU A 641 -7.51 -22.11 -31.48
CA LEU A 641 -7.18 -22.88 -32.69
C LEU A 641 -8.26 -23.91 -33.00
N VAL A 642 -8.71 -24.67 -32.00
CA VAL A 642 -9.83 -25.63 -32.16
C VAL A 642 -11.10 -24.89 -32.57
N PHE A 643 -11.42 -23.75 -31.97
CA PHE A 643 -12.58 -22.94 -32.31
C PHE A 643 -12.49 -22.39 -33.74
N MET A 644 -11.32 -21.88 -34.14
CA MET A 644 -11.06 -21.46 -35.52
C MET A 644 -11.19 -22.63 -36.49
N MET A 645 -10.72 -23.82 -36.12
CA MET A 645 -10.82 -25.00 -36.98
C MET A 645 -12.25 -25.53 -37.06
N SER A 646 -13.01 -25.47 -35.97
CA SER A 646 -14.45 -25.76 -35.97
C SER A 646 -15.21 -24.76 -36.83
N ILE A 647 -14.91 -23.46 -36.76
CA ILE A 647 -15.50 -22.44 -37.63
C ILE A 647 -15.10 -22.65 -39.10
N TYR A 648 -13.85 -23.02 -39.36
CA TYR A 648 -13.37 -23.32 -40.70
C TYR A 648 -14.09 -24.55 -41.28
N VAL A 649 -14.21 -25.63 -40.49
CA VAL A 649 -14.93 -26.86 -40.90
C VAL A 649 -16.42 -26.62 -41.05
N ILE A 650 -17.05 -25.79 -40.21
CA ILE A 650 -18.47 -25.40 -40.36
C ILE A 650 -18.65 -24.59 -41.65
N ASN A 651 -17.78 -23.61 -41.92
CA ASN A 651 -17.81 -22.85 -43.18
C ASN A 651 -17.53 -23.71 -44.42
N LEU A 652 -16.69 -24.74 -44.30
CA LEU A 652 -16.39 -25.68 -45.38
C LEU A 652 -17.54 -26.67 -45.61
N SER A 653 -18.15 -27.20 -44.54
CA SER A 653 -19.36 -28.03 -44.59
C SER A 653 -20.59 -27.27 -45.10
N SER A 654 -20.70 -25.96 -44.83
CA SER A 654 -21.73 -25.11 -45.43
C SER A 654 -21.57 -24.94 -46.94
N LYS A 655 -20.40 -25.22 -47.52
CA LYS A 655 -20.17 -25.20 -48.98
C LYS A 655 -20.37 -26.57 -49.65
N THR A 656 -20.50 -27.67 -48.90
CA THR A 656 -20.53 -29.03 -49.49
C THR A 656 -21.79 -29.85 -49.23
N ASN A 657 -22.90 -29.26 -48.75
CA ASN A 657 -24.21 -29.95 -48.78
C ASN A 657 -25.41 -28.98 -48.75
N PRO A 658 -26.08 -28.74 -49.88
CA PRO A 658 -27.46 -28.27 -49.92
C PRO A 658 -28.36 -29.46 -50.27
N GLY A 659 -28.94 -30.15 -49.29
CA GLY A 659 -29.91 -31.20 -49.60
C GLY A 659 -30.46 -31.96 -48.40
N PHE A 660 -31.80 -31.91 -48.27
CA PHE A 660 -32.68 -32.78 -47.46
C PHE A 660 -32.59 -32.65 -45.94
N GLY A 661 -33.67 -32.52 -45.16
CA GLY A 661 -35.12 -32.55 -45.42
C GLY A 661 -35.86 -32.37 -44.09
N MET A 662 -37.09 -31.86 -44.15
CA MET A 662 -38.04 -31.83 -43.03
C MET A 662 -38.29 -33.24 -42.47
N MET A 663 -38.45 -33.40 -41.15
CA MET A 663 -39.45 -34.33 -40.60
C MET A 663 -39.77 -34.03 -39.11
N GLN A 664 -41.02 -34.31 -38.80
CA GLN A 664 -41.91 -34.04 -37.67
C GLN A 664 -41.57 -34.86 -36.37
N PRO A 665 -42.09 -34.50 -35.17
CA PRO A 665 -41.81 -35.23 -33.93
C PRO A 665 -42.65 -36.51 -33.80
N PRO A 666 -42.19 -37.57 -33.11
CA PRO A 666 -42.99 -38.78 -32.96
C PRO A 666 -43.75 -38.84 -31.62
N THR A 667 -45.04 -39.15 -31.75
CA THR A 667 -45.95 -39.68 -30.73
C THR A 667 -45.86 -41.22 -30.66
N GLN A 668 -45.60 -41.76 -29.44
CA GLN A 668 -46.01 -43.01 -28.74
C GLN A 668 -46.46 -44.28 -29.53
N PRO A 669 -46.22 -45.55 -29.06
CA PRO A 669 -46.84 -46.13 -27.85
C PRO A 669 -46.04 -47.21 -27.04
N ALA A 670 -46.65 -47.63 -25.93
CA ALA A 670 -46.22 -48.52 -24.84
C ALA A 670 -45.89 -49.98 -25.23
N VAL A 671 -45.16 -50.72 -24.36
CA VAL A 671 -45.53 -52.01 -23.71
C VAL A 671 -44.43 -52.40 -22.69
N ALA A 672 -44.83 -52.63 -21.43
CA ALA A 672 -44.10 -53.43 -20.42
C ALA A 672 -44.66 -54.87 -20.41
N PRO A 673 -43.87 -55.87 -19.98
CA PRO A 673 -44.04 -56.42 -18.62
C PRO A 673 -42.67 -56.78 -17.96
N ALA A 674 -42.41 -56.41 -16.71
CA ALA A 674 -42.74 -57.15 -15.47
C ALA A 674 -42.32 -58.64 -15.49
N ASN A 675 -41.32 -59.05 -14.70
CA ASN A 675 -41.54 -59.56 -13.33
C ASN A 675 -40.28 -60.08 -12.59
N LEU A 676 -40.30 -59.92 -11.25
CA LEU A 676 -39.78 -60.79 -10.17
C LEU A 676 -38.24 -60.93 -9.99
N MET A 677 -37.61 -60.82 -8.81
CA MET A 677 -37.99 -60.88 -7.39
C MET A 677 -36.91 -60.14 -6.56
N ALA A 678 -37.29 -59.29 -5.58
CA ALA A 678 -37.32 -59.56 -4.13
C ALA A 678 -35.94 -59.42 -3.45
N ASN A 679 -35.76 -58.89 -2.24
CA ASN A 679 -36.58 -58.34 -1.16
C ASN A 679 -35.53 -57.71 -0.20
N GLY A 680 -35.77 -56.79 0.70
CA GLY A 680 -36.98 -56.22 1.29
C GLY A 680 -36.48 -55.40 2.49
N GLY A 681 -36.94 -54.17 2.65
CA GLY A 681 -37.89 -53.84 3.70
C GLY A 681 -37.20 -52.89 4.70
N ALA A 682 -37.84 -51.93 5.34
CA ALA A 682 -39.22 -51.44 5.42
C ALA A 682 -39.06 -50.04 6.10
N ALA A 683 -39.98 -49.10 6.20
CA ALA A 683 -41.42 -48.98 6.06
C ALA A 683 -41.69 -47.45 5.95
N LEU A 684 -42.48 -46.96 4.99
CA LEU A 684 -43.90 -46.57 5.13
C LEU A 684 -44.15 -45.48 6.20
N GLY A 685 -44.85 -44.36 5.94
CA GLY A 685 -45.66 -44.03 4.78
C GLY A 685 -46.13 -42.56 4.78
N ASN A 686 -46.44 -42.10 3.57
CA ASN A 686 -47.32 -40.98 3.24
C ASN A 686 -48.78 -41.56 3.18
N PRO A 687 -49.85 -40.85 2.74
CA PRO A 687 -50.08 -39.40 2.54
C PRO A 687 -51.48 -38.96 3.05
N ALA A 688 -51.79 -37.65 3.01
CA ALA A 688 -53.16 -37.19 2.74
C ALA A 688 -53.18 -35.75 2.21
N VAL A 689 -53.76 -35.60 1.02
CA VAL A 689 -54.25 -34.34 0.45
C VAL A 689 -55.66 -34.11 0.99
N GLY A 690 -55.99 -32.88 1.38
CA GLY A 690 -57.35 -32.48 1.75
C GLY A 690 -57.48 -30.97 1.82
N ALA A 691 -58.18 -30.38 0.85
CA ALA A 691 -58.65 -29.01 0.88
C ALA A 691 -59.71 -28.81 1.97
N GLY A 692 -59.80 -27.60 2.56
CA GLY A 692 -60.87 -27.25 3.49
C GLY A 692 -60.73 -25.84 4.05
N ALA A 693 -61.66 -24.97 3.66
CA ALA A 693 -61.86 -23.61 4.15
C ALA A 693 -62.51 -23.54 5.55
N GLY A 694 -62.42 -22.36 6.19
CA GLY A 694 -63.22 -21.96 7.37
C GLY A 694 -62.34 -21.42 8.51
N ALA A 695 -62.21 -20.11 8.72
CA ALA A 695 -63.15 -19.18 9.37
C ALA A 695 -63.17 -19.28 10.91
N GLY A 696 -62.98 -18.12 11.58
CA GLY A 696 -63.27 -17.87 13.01
C GLY A 696 -62.01 -17.59 13.85
N ALA A 697 -61.57 -16.34 14.06
CA ALA A 697 -62.16 -15.26 14.90
C ALA A 697 -62.07 -15.52 16.43
N LYS A 698 -61.17 -14.79 17.11
CA LYS A 698 -61.40 -13.91 18.29
C LYS A 698 -60.03 -13.44 18.85
N VAL A 699 -59.70 -12.15 18.89
CA VAL A 699 -60.19 -11.02 19.74
C VAL A 699 -59.45 -10.94 21.09
N GLY A 700 -58.94 -9.73 21.37
CA GLY A 700 -58.46 -9.24 22.68
C GLY A 700 -57.17 -8.44 22.52
N ALA A 701 -57.13 -7.17 22.09
CA ALA A 701 -57.67 -5.93 22.69
C ALA A 701 -56.79 -5.32 23.81
N GLY A 702 -56.50 -4.03 23.67
CA GLY A 702 -55.79 -3.15 24.62
C GLY A 702 -54.83 -2.20 23.88
N ALA A 703 -55.25 -1.19 23.12
CA ALA A 703 -55.91 0.08 23.51
C ALA A 703 -55.02 1.00 24.38
N GLY A 704 -54.65 2.14 23.81
CA GLY A 704 -53.93 3.25 24.46
C GLY A 704 -53.78 4.44 23.52
N MET A 705 -54.88 5.18 23.33
CA MET A 705 -54.97 6.50 22.69
C MET A 705 -54.05 7.53 23.38
N GLY A 706 -53.58 8.51 22.62
CA GLY A 706 -52.92 9.71 23.14
C GLY A 706 -52.73 10.78 22.06
N ASP A 707 -53.81 11.52 21.82
CA ASP A 707 -53.95 12.73 21.02
C ASP A 707 -53.04 13.88 21.52
N GLY A 708 -52.67 14.84 20.67
CA GLY A 708 -51.87 15.99 21.12
C GLY A 708 -51.26 16.88 20.02
N MET A 709 -52.09 17.76 19.47
CA MET A 709 -51.75 18.82 18.52
C MET A 709 -51.85 20.18 19.23
N ALA A 710 -50.76 20.96 19.36
CA ALA A 710 -50.72 22.40 19.72
C ALA A 710 -49.24 22.83 19.89
N ARG A 711 -48.68 23.70 19.03
CA ARG A 711 -48.69 25.18 19.03
C ARG A 711 -47.50 25.83 19.76
N ASP A 712 -46.84 26.69 18.99
CA ASP A 712 -46.32 28.02 19.33
C ASP A 712 -45.04 28.23 20.18
N VAL A 713 -44.04 28.83 19.50
CA VAL A 713 -43.42 30.15 19.76
C VAL A 713 -42.37 30.32 20.90
N GLN A 714 -41.26 31.00 20.51
CA GLN A 714 -40.24 31.75 21.29
C GLN A 714 -39.26 30.89 22.14
N ILE A 715 -37.94 31.03 22.06
CA ILE A 715 -37.00 32.11 21.66
C ILE A 715 -35.84 31.49 20.87
#